data_AF-A0A844HP16-F1
#
_entry.id   AF-A0A844HP16-F1
#
_cell.length_a   1.000
_cell.length_b   1.000
_cell.length_c   1.000
_cell.angle_alpha   90.00
_cell.angle_beta   90.00
_cell.angle_gamma   90.00
#
_symmetry.space_group_name_H-M   'P 1'
#
loop_
_entity.id
_entity.type
_entity.pdbx_description
1 polymer ?
#
loop_
_entity_poly.entity_id
_entity_poly.type
_entity_poly.pdbx_seq_one_letter_code
_entity_poly.pdbx_strand_id
1 'polypeptide(L)'
;MEDPWPAGVPLSLWTYNQLRAEELVQVPMMGIRFAPGFLYTFAFGCIFIAFFAWKRFSVQSDVKSVSRALSELSPSDMGGSGALIRAYFIYAGAILLLYVSFTFFGRLILQSSQMVPVVGIQVDLNKLQFDSMQWPLMLAFAFAGLAEMLPPIKITEGWLRNRAYRAVGIPVRLEQTMRNLIVTLDRACLPDQPDPGPLAQKLAIYRDRWTETVANHAWATESGTQRRSRQDEAVSLLAQLELLVYWAKAARGSWPGHEVSQSVRQQERNYVDDAVALMDDIHKRMLETPQEGGDAGSIARKARFGEYLGETIRKAEALRFDLVGILAIFLERDLDIPTEAVATRPDPRSPATPAQPERIEPALNQLLALTERPDTAGTGPEAGMFLALIAVFLIYAAAAWRGLQEPIGQFIETSNIYGVFVTALVETLRIAALTWLPLLAAFSLRQYLWDNGDWAKATKTQRRSGYAMQIFGCLCLGVTVSILALLGVAALRAFFVAPNAAYFFNLYVGNVAPFVIYYPTQAIILLVLIPVSIMSADLRKSPATRMWYGVLCALGVAFLSIQHLNYWNASLARDCPGLVVISSLDCARRFDLVGHVVLAVLAFLAAGVLGELPERTRMAKPRWAQPQTAASAILLLLLLLPSPAGAQMVSQPAPSQKRMVYVGFRADTPPFSSAVYGAENKQARSYKGYLADMCFDIFAGDANYEIVPVPITADNRFRLLRKGSSPSSPTSLDMLCDAVTMRFSDLERALPSIFSPVVFASGVSFLERTGNNLHTEIGYIGNSTARDIARKACEIDYFKALLPSERKALYQRCRMLWSAAVTNHLIRRRNTEPQFILSAAEEKPTAIKQSLVDLKEAADRLNQIVGESGITRLFPETQKLMDIIVAKQPAPPAPALPALTCDENNPTDDCKAVLNILEDPFCAGKLPQQSNLPVEDRPWLDYHFCPQQSHDDLVEWFCTAPPGHRRIYMGDRELILGKLAVWTRANGPCNIERPQGSEYLSYEPYAFPISMSDAELIQFVQRRIYEIFSHRVEMMSRFQASFGGHKMSPALAYLFLLNAVENEENLGPRPPSPADKPEAISATQSGR
;
A
#
# COMPACT_ATOMS: atom_id res chain seq x y z
N MET A 1 -11.95 -23.53 -31.33
CA MET A 1 -10.88 -22.79 -32.03
C MET A 1 -10.59 -21.56 -31.20
N GLU A 2 -9.33 -21.36 -30.82
CA GLU A 2 -8.87 -20.09 -30.24
C GLU A 2 -8.69 -19.05 -31.38
N ASP A 3 -8.79 -17.78 -31.02
CA ASP A 3 -8.88 -16.56 -31.84
C ASP A 3 -8.52 -16.66 -33.36
N PRO A 4 -9.50 -16.47 -34.28
CA PRO A 4 -9.32 -16.63 -35.73
C PRO A 4 -8.77 -15.36 -36.43
N TRP A 5 -7.82 -14.66 -35.79
CA TRP A 5 -7.31 -13.38 -36.29
C TRP A 5 -5.99 -13.53 -37.07
N PRO A 6 -5.74 -12.73 -38.14
CA PRO A 6 -4.50 -12.78 -38.88
C PRO A 6 -3.27 -12.48 -38.02
N ALA A 7 -2.19 -13.23 -38.24
CA ALA A 7 -0.92 -13.02 -37.54
C ALA A 7 -0.36 -11.61 -37.82
N GLY A 8 0.03 -10.89 -36.77
CA GLY A 8 0.71 -9.59 -36.85
C GLY A 8 -0.10 -8.37 -36.36
N VAL A 9 -1.39 -8.51 -36.08
CA VAL A 9 -2.18 -7.43 -35.45
C VAL A 9 -1.82 -7.32 -33.96
N PRO A 10 -1.59 -6.12 -33.38
CA PRO A 10 -1.28 -5.97 -31.96
C PRO A 10 -2.41 -6.45 -31.05
N LEU A 11 -2.20 -7.56 -30.35
CA LEU A 11 -3.15 -8.16 -29.40
C LEU A 11 -3.58 -7.18 -28.28
N SER A 12 -2.76 -6.18 -27.96
CA SER A 12 -2.99 -5.20 -26.88
C SER A 12 -4.16 -4.24 -27.10
N LEU A 13 -4.65 -4.08 -28.33
CA LEU A 13 -5.85 -3.29 -28.63
C LEU A 13 -7.15 -4.11 -28.59
N TRP A 14 -7.05 -5.45 -28.56
CA TRP A 14 -8.15 -6.37 -28.89
C TRP A 14 -8.15 -7.62 -28.00
N THR A 15 -7.91 -7.48 -26.69
CA THR A 15 -7.89 -8.59 -25.71
C THR A 15 -9.29 -9.18 -25.46
N TYR A 16 -9.82 -9.86 -26.47
CA TYR A 16 -11.24 -10.23 -26.62
C TYR A 16 -11.78 -11.26 -25.62
N ASN A 17 -10.93 -11.88 -24.80
CA ASN A 17 -11.27 -13.12 -24.09
C ASN A 17 -10.95 -13.19 -22.59
N GLN A 18 -10.24 -12.21 -22.02
CA GLN A 18 -9.47 -12.41 -20.78
C GLN A 18 -10.00 -11.64 -19.56
N LEU A 19 -11.29 -11.82 -19.24
CA LEU A 19 -11.75 -11.74 -17.85
C LEU A 19 -11.12 -12.91 -17.06
N ARG A 20 -9.85 -12.75 -16.68
CA ARG A 20 -9.07 -13.69 -15.88
C ARG A 20 -9.15 -13.31 -14.40
N ALA A 21 -9.18 -14.31 -13.52
CA ALA A 21 -9.11 -14.08 -12.07
C ALA A 21 -7.81 -13.32 -11.67
N GLU A 22 -6.74 -13.52 -12.44
CA GLU A 22 -5.42 -12.86 -12.31
C GLU A 22 -5.45 -11.35 -12.60
N GLU A 23 -6.39 -10.86 -13.42
CA GLU A 23 -6.50 -9.44 -13.81
C GLU A 23 -7.49 -8.65 -12.94
N LEU A 24 -8.22 -9.32 -12.03
CA LEU A 24 -9.10 -8.66 -11.08
C LEU A 24 -8.30 -7.81 -10.10
N VAL A 25 -8.66 -6.53 -9.98
CA VAL A 25 -8.11 -5.64 -8.94
C VAL A 25 -8.59 -6.11 -7.56
N GLN A 26 -7.78 -6.93 -6.90
CA GLN A 26 -8.10 -7.48 -5.57
C GLN A 26 -7.95 -6.42 -4.46
N VAL A 27 -6.95 -5.54 -4.55
CA VAL A 27 -6.70 -4.42 -3.63
C VAL A 27 -7.03 -3.10 -4.34
N PRO A 28 -8.20 -2.47 -4.10
CA PRO A 28 -8.69 -1.38 -4.96
C PRO A 28 -8.14 0.02 -4.66
N MET A 29 -7.56 0.30 -3.48
CA MET A 29 -6.83 1.55 -3.20
C MET A 29 -7.57 2.87 -3.54
N MET A 30 -8.84 2.97 -3.17
CA MET A 30 -9.75 4.07 -3.55
C MET A 30 -9.89 4.31 -5.07
N GLY A 31 -9.60 3.29 -5.89
CA GLY A 31 -9.61 3.35 -7.35
C GLY A 31 -8.26 3.69 -7.99
N ILE A 32 -7.19 3.83 -7.19
CA ILE A 32 -5.86 4.20 -7.67
C ILE A 32 -5.13 2.96 -8.21
N ARG A 33 -4.67 3.04 -9.47
CA ARG A 33 -3.80 2.02 -10.07
C ARG A 33 -2.38 2.57 -10.20
N PHE A 34 -1.49 2.15 -9.30
CA PHE A 34 -0.06 2.48 -9.39
C PHE A 34 0.59 1.83 -10.62
N ALA A 35 1.49 2.55 -11.27
CA ALA A 35 2.28 1.99 -12.37
C ALA A 35 3.15 0.79 -11.87
N PRO A 36 3.41 -0.24 -12.70
CA PRO A 36 4.20 -1.42 -12.27
C PRO A 36 5.59 -1.09 -11.71
N GLY A 37 6.20 0.02 -12.16
CA GLY A 37 7.49 0.51 -11.66
C GLY A 37 7.44 1.22 -10.29
N PHE A 38 6.26 1.62 -9.79
CA PHE A 38 6.10 2.49 -8.62
C PHE A 38 6.72 1.91 -7.34
N LEU A 39 6.51 0.61 -7.09
CA LEU A 39 7.01 -0.06 -5.90
C LEU A 39 8.54 -0.23 -5.93
N TYR A 40 9.11 -0.44 -7.11
CA TYR A 40 10.56 -0.49 -7.31
C TYR A 40 11.20 0.88 -7.06
N THR A 41 10.61 1.98 -7.57
CA THR A 41 11.12 3.33 -7.31
C THR A 41 10.91 3.78 -5.87
N PHE A 42 9.84 3.34 -5.21
CA PHE A 42 9.64 3.52 -3.77
C PHE A 42 10.69 2.79 -2.93
N ALA A 43 10.95 1.49 -3.19
CA ALA A 43 11.95 0.71 -2.48
C ALA A 43 13.37 1.26 -2.69
N PHE A 44 13.70 1.65 -3.93
CA PHE A 44 14.93 2.37 -4.23
C PHE A 44 15.03 3.69 -3.44
N GLY A 45 13.95 4.47 -3.38
CA GLY A 45 13.90 5.71 -2.60
C GLY A 45 14.15 5.51 -1.10
N CYS A 46 13.61 4.46 -0.49
CA CYS A 46 13.90 4.09 0.90
C CYS A 46 15.40 3.79 1.12
N ILE A 47 16.02 3.00 0.23
CA ILE A 47 17.46 2.67 0.29
C ILE A 47 18.30 3.93 0.10
N PHE A 48 17.93 4.78 -0.87
CA PHE A 48 18.61 6.03 -1.19
C PHE A 48 18.58 7.02 -0.01
N ILE A 49 17.41 7.22 0.60
CA ILE A 49 17.26 8.07 1.80
C ILE A 49 18.10 7.53 2.94
N ALA A 50 18.08 6.23 3.23
CA ALA A 50 18.90 5.65 4.29
C ALA A 50 20.40 5.91 4.05
N PHE A 51 20.90 5.64 2.84
CA PHE A 51 22.31 5.86 2.52
C PHE A 51 22.74 7.34 2.68
N PHE A 52 21.95 8.29 2.19
CA PHE A 52 22.26 9.72 2.31
C PHE A 52 22.00 10.29 3.71
N ALA A 53 21.08 9.70 4.49
CA ALA A 53 20.83 10.09 5.87
C ALA A 53 22.08 9.90 6.74
N TRP A 54 22.88 8.85 6.52
CA TRP A 54 24.12 8.63 7.29
C TRP A 54 25.11 9.82 7.16
N LYS A 55 25.34 10.28 5.93
CA LYS A 55 26.23 11.42 5.65
C LYS A 55 25.76 12.71 6.34
N ARG A 56 24.44 12.98 6.35
CA ARG A 56 23.83 14.17 6.96
C ARG A 56 23.70 14.07 8.49
N PHE A 57 23.59 12.86 9.01
CA PHE A 57 23.70 12.58 10.43
C PHE A 57 25.11 12.94 10.92
N SER A 58 26.18 12.50 10.25
CA SER A 58 27.58 12.75 10.68
C SER A 58 28.08 14.22 10.65
N VAL A 59 27.27 15.19 10.23
CA VAL A 59 27.67 16.60 10.19
C VAL A 59 27.68 17.21 11.60
N GLN A 60 28.72 17.97 11.94
CA GLN A 60 28.86 18.69 13.22
C GLN A 60 27.57 19.42 13.62
N SER A 61 27.27 19.38 14.91
CA SER A 61 26.14 20.06 15.54
C SER A 61 26.65 21.10 16.53
N ASP A 62 26.16 22.34 16.44
CA ASP A 62 26.41 23.37 17.45
C ASP A 62 25.84 22.94 18.81
N VAL A 63 26.67 22.38 19.68
CA VAL A 63 26.31 22.08 21.07
C VAL A 63 27.28 22.77 22.01
N LYS A 64 26.71 23.66 22.84
CA LYS A 64 27.46 24.34 23.91
C LYS A 64 27.61 23.38 25.09
N SER A 65 28.84 23.13 25.52
CA SER A 65 29.17 22.41 26.74
C SER A 65 30.26 23.16 27.53
N VAL A 66 30.52 22.73 28.76
CA VAL A 66 31.52 23.33 29.67
C VAL A 66 32.96 23.00 29.25
N SER A 67 33.16 21.88 28.55
CA SER A 67 34.47 21.50 27.97
C SER A 67 34.53 21.79 26.47
N ARG A 68 35.71 22.19 26.00
CA ARG A 68 36.04 22.31 24.56
C ARG A 68 36.01 20.95 23.87
N ALA A 69 36.51 19.90 24.52
CA ALA A 69 36.48 18.54 23.99
C ALA A 69 35.05 18.07 23.65
N LEU A 70 34.04 18.47 24.43
CA LEU A 70 32.63 18.11 24.20
C LEU A 70 31.87 19.07 23.25
N SER A 71 32.51 20.12 22.74
CA SER A 71 31.90 21.09 21.83
C SER A 71 32.61 21.22 20.48
N GLU A 72 33.90 20.89 20.40
CA GLU A 72 34.69 20.92 19.15
C GLU A 72 34.64 19.58 18.37
N LEU A 73 34.51 18.45 19.07
CA LEU A 73 34.38 17.11 18.45
C LEU A 73 33.02 16.93 17.76
N SER A 74 32.96 16.09 16.72
CA SER A 74 31.66 15.73 16.13
C SER A 74 30.89 14.75 17.04
N PRO A 75 29.55 14.71 17.01
CA PRO A 75 28.79 13.71 17.75
C PRO A 75 29.21 12.26 17.45
N SER A 76 29.61 11.98 16.20
CA SER A 76 30.20 10.71 15.75
C SER A 76 31.55 10.38 16.38
N ASP A 77 32.32 11.39 16.82
CA ASP A 77 33.57 11.19 17.56
C ASP A 77 33.32 10.94 19.05
N MET A 78 32.25 11.53 19.59
CA MET A 78 31.89 11.46 21.01
C MET A 78 31.17 10.17 21.43
N GLY A 79 30.34 9.58 20.55
CA GLY A 79 29.51 8.42 20.88
C GLY A 79 30.18 7.05 20.72
N GLY A 80 29.76 6.08 21.54
CA GLY A 80 30.00 4.66 21.27
C GLY A 80 29.19 4.15 20.06
N SER A 81 29.65 3.09 19.39
CA SER A 81 29.03 2.58 18.16
C SER A 81 27.55 2.23 18.35
N GLY A 82 27.20 1.53 19.45
CA GLY A 82 25.82 1.20 19.79
C GLY A 82 24.93 2.43 20.04
N ALA A 83 25.47 3.52 20.58
CA ALA A 83 24.73 4.76 20.79
C ALA A 83 24.49 5.50 19.46
N LEU A 84 25.52 5.58 18.61
CA LEU A 84 25.45 6.23 17.30
C LEU A 84 24.48 5.53 16.34
N ILE A 85 24.50 4.19 16.29
CA ILE A 85 23.58 3.38 15.50
C ILE A 85 22.12 3.69 15.87
N ARG A 86 21.80 3.86 17.16
CA ARG A 86 20.44 4.16 17.63
C ARG A 86 19.99 5.59 17.32
N ALA A 87 20.85 6.58 17.56
CA ALA A 87 20.57 7.97 17.21
C ALA A 87 20.36 8.09 15.69
N TYR A 88 21.14 7.37 14.89
CA TYR A 88 20.93 7.24 13.45
C TYR A 88 19.59 6.59 13.10
N PHE A 89 19.21 5.47 13.73
CA PHE A 89 17.90 4.83 13.48
C PHE A 89 16.71 5.76 13.82
N ILE A 90 16.78 6.54 14.89
CA ILE A 90 15.75 7.53 15.24
C ILE A 90 15.64 8.60 14.15
N TYR A 91 16.78 9.14 13.71
CA TYR A 91 16.85 10.18 12.68
C TYR A 91 16.40 9.68 11.30
N ALA A 92 16.99 8.58 10.81
CA ALA A 92 16.66 7.99 9.51
C ALA A 92 15.22 7.45 9.49
N GLY A 93 14.75 6.85 10.59
CA GLY A 93 13.37 6.37 10.72
C GLY A 93 12.34 7.50 10.62
N ALA A 94 12.61 8.66 11.23
CA ALA A 94 11.74 9.84 11.13
C ALA A 94 11.67 10.40 9.70
N ILE A 95 12.81 10.46 8.98
CA ILE A 95 12.84 10.92 7.58
C ILE A 95 12.16 9.90 6.65
N LEU A 96 12.39 8.60 6.85
CA LEU A 96 11.71 7.54 6.11
C LEU A 96 10.19 7.56 6.33
N LEU A 97 9.72 7.82 7.56
CA LEU A 97 8.30 7.96 7.85
C LEU A 97 7.69 9.11 7.05
N LEU A 98 8.32 10.29 7.06
CA LEU A 98 7.88 11.43 6.24
C LEU A 98 7.86 11.09 4.75
N TYR A 99 8.89 10.41 4.24
CA TYR A 99 8.95 9.96 2.85
C TYR A 99 7.80 9.00 2.49
N VAL A 100 7.53 8.00 3.32
CA VAL A 100 6.41 7.06 3.13
C VAL A 100 5.07 7.81 3.15
N SER A 101 4.86 8.71 4.12
CA SER A 101 3.65 9.53 4.22
C SER A 101 3.43 10.38 2.97
N PHE A 102 4.45 11.09 2.49
CA PHE A 102 4.34 11.87 1.25
C PHE A 102 4.21 10.98 0.00
N THR A 103 4.79 9.79 -0.02
CA THR A 103 4.69 8.90 -1.20
C THR A 103 3.28 8.40 -1.41
N PHE A 104 2.63 7.86 -0.37
CA PHE A 104 1.28 7.29 -0.49
C PHE A 104 0.15 8.29 -0.25
N PHE A 105 0.33 9.25 0.67
CA PHE A 105 -0.69 10.24 1.01
C PHE A 105 -0.42 11.63 0.42
N GLY A 106 0.62 11.81 -0.40
CA GLY A 106 1.02 13.11 -0.94
C GLY A 106 -0.10 13.89 -1.62
N ARG A 107 -0.99 13.21 -2.35
CA ARG A 107 -2.18 13.83 -2.95
C ARG A 107 -3.12 14.39 -1.88
N LEU A 108 -3.44 13.62 -0.83
CA LEU A 108 -4.29 14.03 0.30
C LEU A 108 -3.63 15.12 1.16
N ILE A 109 -2.32 15.02 1.40
CA ILE A 109 -1.54 16.01 2.16
C ILE A 109 -1.52 17.34 1.40
N LEU A 110 -1.28 17.32 0.08
CA LEU A 110 -1.26 18.56 -0.70
C LEU A 110 -2.67 19.15 -0.88
N GLN A 111 -3.70 18.32 -1.13
CA GLN A 111 -5.10 18.77 -1.15
C GLN A 111 -5.56 19.38 0.17
N SER A 112 -5.22 18.78 1.31
CA SER A 112 -5.54 19.35 2.63
C SER A 112 -4.71 20.59 2.94
N SER A 113 -3.45 20.66 2.48
CA SER A 113 -2.63 21.87 2.60
C SER A 113 -3.21 23.07 1.84
N GLN A 114 -3.91 22.85 0.72
CA GLN A 114 -4.63 23.92 0.00
C GLN A 114 -5.89 24.43 0.73
N MET A 115 -6.40 23.70 1.73
CA MET A 115 -7.48 24.18 2.60
C MET A 115 -6.97 25.08 3.74
N VAL A 116 -5.66 25.10 3.99
CA VAL A 116 -5.00 26.02 4.93
C VAL A 116 -4.28 27.10 4.11
N PRO A 117 -4.63 28.40 4.22
CA PRO A 117 -4.03 29.44 3.40
C PRO A 117 -2.58 29.75 3.83
N VAL A 118 -1.64 28.88 3.46
CA VAL A 118 -0.20 29.10 3.59
C VAL A 118 0.28 29.88 2.36
N VAL A 119 0.79 31.08 2.60
CA VAL A 119 1.20 32.02 1.56
C VAL A 119 2.35 31.45 0.72
N GLY A 120 2.19 31.46 -0.61
CA GLY A 120 3.30 31.51 -1.56
C GLY A 120 3.56 30.28 -2.44
N ILE A 121 2.89 29.13 -2.25
CA ILE A 121 3.11 27.95 -3.11
C ILE A 121 1.80 27.37 -3.64
N GLN A 122 1.35 27.86 -4.80
CA GLN A 122 0.28 27.22 -5.56
C GLN A 122 0.84 26.06 -6.40
N VAL A 123 0.81 24.85 -5.84
CA VAL A 123 1.14 23.62 -6.59
C VAL A 123 -0.05 23.19 -7.44
N ASP A 124 0.10 23.16 -8.76
CA ASP A 124 -0.90 22.69 -9.71
C ASP A 124 -1.05 21.15 -9.64
N LEU A 125 -1.96 20.69 -8.79
CA LEU A 125 -2.21 19.26 -8.52
C LEU A 125 -2.60 18.45 -9.75
N ASN A 126 -3.11 19.09 -10.82
CA ASN A 126 -3.54 18.40 -12.03
C ASN A 126 -2.36 17.98 -12.92
N LYS A 127 -1.16 18.53 -12.70
CA LYS A 127 0.07 18.16 -13.43
C LYS A 127 0.90 17.09 -12.72
N LEU A 128 0.64 16.85 -11.43
CA LEU A 128 1.36 15.86 -10.63
C LEU A 128 0.71 14.47 -10.77
N GLN A 129 1.38 13.58 -11.48
CA GLN A 129 0.99 12.17 -11.57
C GLN A 129 1.47 11.40 -10.33
N PHE A 130 0.72 11.50 -9.24
CA PHE A 130 0.99 10.81 -7.96
C PHE A 130 1.14 9.29 -8.11
N ASP A 131 0.48 8.70 -9.12
CA ASP A 131 0.42 7.25 -9.34
C ASP A 131 1.58 6.75 -10.24
N SER A 132 2.42 7.67 -10.71
CA SER A 132 3.55 7.40 -11.60
C SER A 132 4.82 6.98 -10.85
N MET A 133 5.65 6.19 -11.52
CA MET A 133 6.98 5.80 -10.99
C MET A 133 7.94 6.98 -10.75
N GLN A 134 7.66 8.17 -11.28
CA GLN A 134 8.45 9.38 -11.05
C GLN A 134 8.20 10.00 -9.66
N TRP A 135 7.00 9.86 -9.10
CA TRP A 135 6.62 10.51 -7.84
C TRP A 135 7.46 10.04 -6.62
N PRO A 136 7.64 8.72 -6.35
CA PRO A 136 8.50 8.26 -5.25
C PRO A 136 9.96 8.67 -5.44
N LEU A 137 10.45 8.72 -6.69
CA LEU A 137 11.83 9.07 -7.03
C LEU A 137 12.10 10.57 -6.80
N MET A 138 11.17 11.43 -7.24
CA MET A 138 11.22 12.87 -7.01
C MET A 138 11.20 13.19 -5.51
N LEU A 139 10.34 12.55 -4.74
CA LEU A 139 10.33 12.68 -3.28
C LEU A 139 11.64 12.21 -2.65
N ALA A 140 12.19 11.07 -3.08
CA ALA A 140 13.45 10.55 -2.53
C ALA A 140 14.62 11.52 -2.77
N PHE A 141 14.73 12.08 -3.98
CA PHE A 141 15.71 13.12 -4.28
C PHE A 141 15.44 14.44 -3.54
N ALA A 142 14.18 14.82 -3.34
CA ALA A 142 13.83 16.01 -2.57
C ALA A 142 14.24 15.87 -1.09
N PHE A 143 13.87 14.76 -0.45
CA PHE A 143 14.25 14.46 0.93
C PHE A 143 15.77 14.30 1.09
N ALA A 144 16.48 13.72 0.12
CA ALA A 144 17.91 13.48 0.19
C ALA A 144 18.80 14.70 -0.14
N GLY A 145 18.39 15.56 -1.08
CA GLY A 145 19.25 16.63 -1.63
C GLY A 145 18.72 18.07 -1.55
N LEU A 146 17.40 18.30 -1.65
CA LEU A 146 16.84 19.67 -1.63
C LEU A 146 16.70 20.26 -0.23
N ALA A 147 16.70 19.43 0.81
CA ALA A 147 16.61 19.85 2.21
C ALA A 147 17.74 20.80 2.63
N GLU A 148 18.97 20.59 2.14
CA GLU A 148 20.11 21.48 2.43
C GLU A 148 20.02 22.84 1.71
N MET A 149 19.32 22.88 0.56
CA MET A 149 19.14 24.09 -0.26
C MET A 149 18.03 25.02 0.27
N LEU A 150 17.15 24.52 1.14
CA LEU A 150 16.02 25.26 1.68
C LEU A 150 16.25 25.58 3.17
N PRO A 151 16.57 26.84 3.54
CA PRO A 151 16.84 27.25 4.92
C PRO A 151 15.85 26.75 5.98
N PRO A 152 14.51 26.80 5.80
CA PRO A 152 13.59 26.30 6.82
C PRO A 152 13.66 24.78 7.02
N ILE A 153 13.98 24.01 5.98
CA ILE A 153 14.11 22.54 6.08
C ILE A 153 15.42 22.17 6.78
N LYS A 154 16.51 22.88 6.47
CA LYS A 154 17.79 22.73 7.18
C LYS A 154 17.67 22.99 8.70
N ILE A 155 16.82 23.94 9.10
CA ILE A 155 16.56 24.24 10.53
C ILE A 155 15.77 23.10 11.20
N THR A 156 14.69 22.61 10.58
CA THR A 156 13.87 21.54 11.16
C THR A 156 14.60 20.19 11.19
N GLU A 157 15.42 19.89 10.18
CA GLU A 157 16.32 18.74 10.16
C GLU A 157 17.41 18.86 11.24
N GLY A 158 18.06 20.03 11.37
CA GLY A 158 19.06 20.26 12.42
C GLY A 158 18.48 20.07 13.82
N TRP A 159 17.23 20.52 14.04
CA TRP A 159 16.48 20.23 15.26
C TRP A 159 16.23 18.72 15.45
N LEU A 160 15.77 18.01 14.41
CA LEU A 160 15.52 16.56 14.46
C LEU A 160 16.79 15.76 14.77
N ARG A 161 17.92 16.11 14.13
CA ARG A 161 19.24 15.51 14.36
C ARG A 161 19.72 15.75 15.79
N ASN A 162 19.64 16.99 16.27
CA ASN A 162 20.00 17.33 17.65
C ASN A 162 19.08 16.62 18.67
N ARG A 163 17.80 16.43 18.34
CA ARG A 163 16.86 15.66 19.18
C ARG A 163 17.21 14.18 19.23
N ALA A 164 17.65 13.59 18.11
CA ALA A 164 18.09 12.20 18.02
C ALA A 164 19.38 11.95 18.81
N TYR A 165 20.38 12.85 18.74
CA TYR A 165 21.59 12.77 19.58
C TYR A 165 21.28 12.87 21.07
N ARG A 166 20.46 13.85 21.46
CA ARG A 166 20.02 14.01 22.87
C ARG A 166 19.19 12.83 23.36
N ALA A 167 18.42 12.16 22.51
CA ALA A 167 17.65 10.97 22.89
C ALA A 167 18.52 9.77 23.30
N VAL A 168 19.80 9.76 22.91
CA VAL A 168 20.80 8.76 23.33
C VAL A 168 21.85 9.38 24.30
N GLY A 169 21.55 10.57 24.83
CA GLY A 169 22.35 11.26 25.84
C GLY A 169 23.56 12.05 25.30
N ILE A 170 23.78 12.17 23.99
CA ILE A 170 24.94 12.93 23.48
C ILE A 170 24.59 14.44 23.42
N PRO A 171 25.38 15.36 24.05
CA PRO A 171 26.51 15.15 24.95
C PRO A 171 26.14 15.18 26.46
N VAL A 172 24.87 15.36 26.82
CA VAL A 172 24.40 15.54 28.22
C VAL A 172 24.93 14.45 29.17
N ARG A 173 24.88 13.18 28.74
CA ARG A 173 25.39 12.01 29.44
C ARG A 173 26.91 12.02 29.58
N LEU A 174 27.64 12.47 28.55
CA LEU A 174 29.10 12.65 28.63
C LEU A 174 29.47 13.76 29.61
N GLU A 175 28.72 14.85 29.65
CA GLU A 175 28.92 15.93 30.62
C GLU A 175 28.64 15.46 32.07
N GLN A 176 27.65 14.59 32.27
CA GLN A 176 27.38 13.97 33.57
C GLN A 176 28.47 12.98 33.98
N THR A 177 28.91 12.13 33.06
CA THR A 177 30.07 11.24 33.27
C THR A 177 31.32 12.04 33.63
N MET A 178 31.60 13.14 32.92
CA MET A 178 32.70 14.06 33.21
C MET A 178 32.57 14.66 34.62
N ARG A 179 31.39 15.15 35.02
CA ARG A 179 31.12 15.66 36.37
C ARG A 179 31.33 14.58 37.44
N ASN A 180 30.88 13.34 37.20
CA ASN A 180 31.05 12.22 38.12
C ASN A 180 32.53 11.77 38.22
N LEU A 181 33.29 11.80 37.13
CA LEU A 181 34.74 11.56 37.13
C LEU A 181 35.47 12.59 37.98
N ILE A 182 35.15 13.88 37.82
CA ILE A 182 35.73 14.98 38.62
C ILE A 182 35.40 14.80 40.10
N VAL A 183 34.14 14.53 40.45
CA VAL A 183 33.74 14.27 41.85
C VAL A 183 34.46 13.05 42.44
N THR A 184 34.76 12.02 41.64
CA THR A 184 35.52 10.85 42.10
C THR A 184 37.00 11.17 42.29
N LEU A 185 37.61 11.97 41.41
CA LEU A 185 38.99 12.48 41.55
C LEU A 185 39.15 13.39 42.77
N ASP A 186 38.22 14.34 42.98
CA ASP A 186 38.23 15.25 44.12
C ASP A 186 38.08 14.48 45.45
N ARG A 187 37.20 13.45 45.51
CA ARG A 187 37.07 12.56 46.67
C ARG A 187 38.32 11.72 46.94
N ALA A 188 39.04 11.30 45.90
CA ALA A 188 40.29 10.56 46.03
C ALA A 188 41.47 11.42 46.52
N CYS A 189 41.34 12.75 46.48
CA CYS A 189 42.31 13.70 47.04
C CYS A 189 42.07 14.02 48.53
N LEU A 190 41.01 13.51 49.16
CA LEU A 190 40.72 13.78 50.58
C LEU A 190 41.61 12.94 51.51
N PRO A 191 42.19 13.52 52.58
CA PRO A 191 43.23 12.86 53.38
C PRO A 191 42.73 11.76 54.35
N ASP A 192 41.44 11.69 54.66
CA ASP A 192 40.88 10.77 55.67
C ASP A 192 40.29 9.47 55.08
N GLN A 193 41.07 8.70 54.33
CA GLN A 193 40.66 7.34 53.90
C GLN A 193 41.41 6.27 54.71
N PRO A 194 40.71 5.40 55.49
CA PRO A 194 41.36 4.43 56.37
C PRO A 194 42.09 3.29 55.64
N ASP A 195 41.73 3.03 54.37
CA ASP A 195 42.47 2.17 53.44
C ASP A 195 42.56 2.92 52.08
N PRO A 196 43.65 3.65 51.78
CA PRO A 196 43.78 4.38 50.53
C PRO A 196 43.97 3.42 49.36
N GLY A 197 43.00 3.35 48.46
CA GLY A 197 43.10 2.55 47.23
C GLY A 197 44.15 3.05 46.24
N PRO A 198 44.49 2.27 45.19
CA PRO A 198 45.57 2.59 44.24
C PRO A 198 45.45 3.98 43.57
N LEU A 199 44.23 4.50 43.37
CA LEU A 199 44.00 5.87 42.87
C LEU A 199 44.46 6.94 43.87
N ALA A 200 44.07 6.80 45.15
CA ALA A 200 44.43 7.75 46.20
C ALA A 200 45.95 7.72 46.47
N GLN A 201 46.56 6.53 46.46
CA GLN A 201 48.02 6.36 46.57
C GLN A 201 48.78 7.05 45.43
N LYS A 202 48.31 6.93 44.18
CA LYS A 202 48.93 7.60 43.03
C LYS A 202 48.76 9.12 43.08
N LEU A 203 47.59 9.62 43.48
CA LEU A 203 47.35 11.05 43.66
C LEU A 203 48.20 11.65 44.78
N ALA A 204 48.42 10.92 45.88
CA ALA A 204 49.27 11.37 46.99
C ALA A 204 50.71 11.66 46.53
N ILE A 205 51.32 10.78 45.72
CA ILE A 205 52.69 10.98 45.19
C ILE A 205 52.84 12.31 44.43
N TYR A 206 51.86 12.64 43.58
CA TYR A 206 51.87 13.92 42.85
C TYR A 206 51.53 15.10 43.76
N ARG A 207 50.60 14.93 44.71
CA ARG A 207 50.26 15.95 45.71
C ARG A 207 51.47 16.33 46.56
N ASP A 208 52.25 15.36 47.01
CA ASP A 208 53.44 15.59 47.84
C ASP A 208 54.50 16.39 47.06
N ARG A 209 54.77 16.01 45.80
CA ARG A 209 55.66 16.76 44.89
C ARG A 209 55.23 18.22 44.72
N TRP A 210 53.95 18.46 44.47
CA TRP A 210 53.44 19.83 44.32
C TRP A 210 53.44 20.59 45.65
N THR A 211 53.20 19.91 46.77
CA THR A 211 53.28 20.50 48.11
C THR A 211 54.72 20.94 48.44
N GLU A 212 55.71 20.11 48.14
CA GLU A 212 57.14 20.44 48.27
C GLU A 212 57.54 21.59 47.35
N THR A 213 57.13 21.54 46.07
CA THR A 213 57.40 22.61 45.09
C THR A 213 56.82 23.95 45.55
N VAL A 214 55.63 23.95 46.15
CA VAL A 214 55.02 25.16 46.72
C VAL A 214 55.69 25.58 48.03
N ALA A 215 56.12 24.65 48.88
CA ALA A 215 56.85 24.92 50.11
C ALA A 215 58.21 25.62 49.87
N ASN A 216 58.86 25.30 48.74
CA ASN A 216 60.19 25.82 48.40
C ASN A 216 60.20 27.27 47.84
N HIS A 217 59.04 27.89 47.58
CA HIS A 217 58.96 29.23 46.99
C HIS A 217 58.28 30.26 47.91
N ALA A 218 59.05 31.25 48.39
CA ALA A 218 58.63 32.15 49.49
C ALA A 218 57.35 32.96 49.24
N TRP A 219 57.10 33.46 48.02
CA TRP A 219 55.84 34.17 47.73
C TRP A 219 54.63 33.22 47.61
N ALA A 220 54.87 31.95 47.27
CA ALA A 220 53.81 30.95 47.15
C ALA A 220 53.40 30.41 48.54
N THR A 221 54.36 30.16 49.43
CA THR A 221 54.07 29.84 50.84
C THR A 221 53.36 30.96 51.57
N GLU A 222 53.81 32.22 51.40
CA GLU A 222 53.15 33.38 52.03
C GLU A 222 51.71 33.56 51.52
N SER A 223 51.48 33.44 50.21
CA SER A 223 50.13 33.48 49.63
C SER A 223 49.26 32.31 50.10
N GLY A 224 49.90 31.15 50.32
CA GLY A 224 49.29 29.93 50.84
C GLY A 224 48.83 30.04 52.28
N THR A 225 49.65 30.58 53.19
CA THR A 225 49.28 30.76 54.61
C THR A 225 48.06 31.69 54.78
N GLN A 226 47.88 32.67 53.90
CA GLN A 226 46.71 33.55 53.90
C GLN A 226 45.43 32.88 53.37
N ARG A 227 45.53 31.83 52.55
CA ARG A 227 44.39 31.19 51.86
C ARG A 227 44.55 29.67 51.73
N ARG A 228 44.84 29.01 52.85
CA ARG A 228 45.20 27.58 52.92
C ARG A 228 44.28 26.65 52.12
N SER A 229 42.96 26.83 52.21
CA SER A 229 41.99 26.01 51.46
C SER A 229 42.17 26.11 49.93
N ARG A 230 42.42 27.32 49.40
CA ARG A 230 42.66 27.52 47.96
C ARG A 230 44.00 26.98 47.51
N GLN A 231 45.00 26.97 48.40
CA GLN A 231 46.30 26.34 48.14
C GLN A 231 46.13 24.82 48.06
N ASP A 232 45.42 24.20 49.02
CA ASP A 232 45.11 22.77 49.02
C ASP A 232 44.28 22.35 47.79
N GLU A 233 43.30 23.16 47.39
CA GLU A 233 42.53 22.99 46.14
C GLU A 233 43.44 23.07 44.89
N ALA A 234 44.32 24.07 44.80
CA ALA A 234 45.23 24.25 43.67
C ALA A 234 46.28 23.13 43.55
N VAL A 235 46.86 22.68 44.67
CA VAL A 235 47.79 21.55 44.71
C VAL A 235 47.08 20.26 44.30
N SER A 236 45.85 20.04 44.75
CA SER A 236 45.02 18.89 44.34
C SER A 236 44.69 18.94 42.85
N LEU A 237 44.37 20.12 42.31
CA LEU A 237 44.09 20.33 40.89
C LEU A 237 45.31 20.00 40.01
N LEU A 238 46.51 20.45 40.40
CA LEU A 238 47.75 20.17 39.67
C LEU A 238 48.13 18.68 39.73
N ALA A 239 47.99 18.03 40.89
CA ALA A 239 48.20 16.60 41.04
C ALA A 239 47.22 15.76 40.18
N GLN A 240 45.95 16.18 40.07
CA GLN A 240 44.98 15.57 39.15
C GLN A 240 45.39 15.77 37.68
N LEU A 241 45.84 16.98 37.31
CA LEU A 241 46.24 17.29 35.94
C LEU A 241 47.46 16.48 35.50
N GLU A 242 48.48 16.35 36.36
CA GLU A 242 49.68 15.54 36.10
C GLU A 242 49.33 14.05 35.92
N LEU A 243 48.41 13.51 36.73
CA LEU A 243 47.91 12.14 36.61
C LEU A 243 47.13 11.92 35.30
N LEU A 244 46.28 12.87 34.90
CA LEU A 244 45.54 12.81 33.62
C LEU A 244 46.49 12.82 32.41
N VAL A 245 47.52 13.67 32.44
CA VAL A 245 48.59 13.72 31.43
C VAL A 245 49.38 12.40 31.38
N TYR A 246 49.71 11.83 32.53
CA TYR A 246 50.38 10.52 32.62
C TYR A 246 49.55 9.39 32.01
N TRP A 247 48.24 9.33 32.29
CA TRP A 247 47.33 8.37 31.67
C TRP A 247 47.27 8.53 30.15
N ALA A 248 47.10 9.76 29.66
CA ALA A 248 47.01 10.04 28.22
C ALA A 248 48.31 9.72 27.46
N LYS A 249 49.49 9.94 28.08
CA LYS A 249 50.79 9.66 27.45
C LYS A 249 51.23 8.20 27.51
N ALA A 250 51.01 7.50 28.63
CA ALA A 250 51.74 6.26 28.92
C ALA A 250 50.92 5.08 29.48
N ALA A 251 49.83 5.33 30.22
CA ALA A 251 49.26 4.33 31.12
C ALA A 251 47.79 3.92 30.85
N ARG A 252 47.09 4.59 29.94
CA ARG A 252 45.70 4.26 29.57
C ARG A 252 45.56 3.01 28.69
N GLY A 253 46.60 2.66 27.93
CA GLY A 253 46.55 1.62 26.90
C GLY A 253 45.90 2.10 25.60
N SER A 254 45.64 1.15 24.68
CA SER A 254 45.02 1.44 23.39
C SER A 254 43.56 1.93 23.52
N TRP A 255 43.15 2.80 22.60
CA TRP A 255 41.75 3.22 22.50
C TRP A 255 40.85 2.01 22.18
N PRO A 256 39.69 1.84 22.87
CA PRO A 256 38.75 0.76 22.56
C PRO A 256 38.07 1.00 21.20
N GLY A 257 38.01 -0.07 20.40
CA GLY A 257 37.46 -0.07 19.04
C GLY A 257 38.41 0.47 17.96
N HIS A 258 38.22 0.00 16.72
CA HIS A 258 39.06 0.39 15.57
C HIS A 258 38.79 1.82 15.04
N GLU A 259 37.75 2.49 15.53
CA GLU A 259 37.12 3.67 14.90
C GLU A 259 37.31 4.99 15.66
N VAL A 260 38.39 5.14 16.44
CA VAL A 260 38.71 6.46 17.03
C VAL A 260 39.32 7.34 15.95
N SER A 261 38.60 8.40 15.59
CA SER A 261 39.02 9.32 14.53
C SER A 261 40.33 10.02 14.87
N GLN A 262 41.03 10.44 13.84
CA GLN A 262 42.25 11.24 13.99
C GLN A 262 41.97 12.56 14.72
N SER A 263 40.74 13.08 14.64
CA SER A 263 40.30 14.28 15.37
C SER A 263 40.42 14.13 16.88
N VAL A 264 39.85 13.07 17.48
CA VAL A 264 39.93 12.82 18.93
C VAL A 264 41.39 12.70 19.39
N ARG A 265 42.21 11.94 18.64
CA ARG A 265 43.63 11.76 18.96
C ARG A 265 44.44 13.04 18.82
N GLN A 266 44.08 13.92 17.88
CA GLN A 266 44.74 15.21 17.71
C GLN A 266 44.34 16.19 18.83
N GLN A 267 43.06 16.25 19.20
CA GLN A 267 42.62 17.09 20.32
C GLN A 267 43.22 16.64 21.65
N GLU A 268 43.24 15.33 21.92
CA GLU A 268 43.92 14.78 23.09
C GLU A 268 45.39 15.20 23.17
N ARG A 269 46.14 15.10 22.05
CA ARG A 269 47.53 15.58 22.00
C ARG A 269 47.63 17.06 22.29
N ASN A 270 46.81 17.89 21.66
CA ASN A 270 46.79 19.33 21.89
C ASN A 270 46.56 19.66 23.38
N TYR A 271 45.56 19.06 24.02
CA TYR A 271 45.27 19.30 25.45
C TYR A 271 46.36 18.76 26.38
N VAL A 272 47.01 17.65 26.02
CA VAL A 272 48.15 17.09 26.76
C VAL A 272 49.38 17.99 26.63
N ASP A 273 49.68 18.51 25.44
CA ASP A 273 50.81 19.39 25.19
C ASP A 273 50.60 20.77 25.85
N ASP A 274 49.38 21.32 25.79
CA ASP A 274 48.96 22.52 26.54
C ASP A 274 49.15 22.33 28.06
N ALA A 275 48.74 21.18 28.61
CA ALA A 275 48.85 20.88 30.03
C ALA A 275 50.31 20.70 30.47
N VAL A 276 51.15 20.06 29.66
CA VAL A 276 52.59 19.92 29.91
C VAL A 276 53.27 21.29 29.88
N ALA A 277 53.02 22.09 28.84
CA ALA A 277 53.57 23.44 28.75
C ALA A 277 53.15 24.33 29.93
N LEU A 278 51.91 24.21 30.42
CA LEU A 278 51.44 24.91 31.61
C LEU A 278 52.16 24.43 32.88
N MET A 279 52.30 23.12 33.09
CA MET A 279 53.00 22.57 34.27
C MET A 279 54.49 22.90 34.25
N ASP A 280 55.13 22.92 33.08
CA ASP A 280 56.54 23.29 32.91
C ASP A 280 56.76 24.80 33.15
N ASP A 281 55.86 25.68 32.68
CA ASP A 281 55.92 27.12 32.98
C ASP A 281 55.71 27.38 34.48
N ILE A 282 54.77 26.67 35.13
CA ILE A 282 54.60 26.74 36.59
C ILE A 282 55.90 26.29 37.30
N HIS A 283 56.46 25.12 36.99
CA HIS A 283 57.72 24.67 37.59
C HIS A 283 58.84 25.70 37.39
N LYS A 284 59.00 26.21 36.17
CA LYS A 284 60.01 27.24 35.85
C LYS A 284 59.82 28.50 36.69
N ARG A 285 58.58 28.97 36.87
CA ARG A 285 58.26 30.13 37.72
C ARG A 285 58.47 29.87 39.20
N MET A 286 58.21 28.65 39.67
CA MET A 286 58.43 28.26 41.06
C MET A 286 59.92 28.08 41.40
N LEU A 287 60.79 27.95 40.39
CA LEU A 287 62.25 27.96 40.50
C LEU A 287 62.87 29.37 40.44
N GLU A 288 62.10 30.41 40.10
CA GLU A 288 62.59 31.80 40.13
C GLU A 288 62.76 32.25 41.60
N THR A 289 63.98 32.59 42.01
CA THR A 289 64.22 33.03 43.40
C THR A 289 63.67 34.44 43.62
N PRO A 290 62.74 34.64 44.59
CA PRO A 290 62.22 35.97 44.89
C PRO A 290 63.33 36.84 45.53
N GLN A 291 63.52 38.05 45.01
CA GLN A 291 64.44 39.01 45.62
C GLN A 291 63.83 39.55 46.92
N GLU A 292 64.52 39.31 48.04
CA GLU A 292 64.15 39.88 49.34
C GLU A 292 64.41 41.40 49.36
N GLY A 293 63.34 42.18 49.43
CA GLY A 293 63.40 43.64 49.46
C GLY A 293 62.02 44.27 49.56
N GLY A 294 61.90 45.34 50.37
CA GLY A 294 60.65 46.06 50.64
C GLY A 294 60.25 47.09 49.57
N ASP A 295 60.99 47.18 48.46
CA ASP A 295 60.80 48.20 47.43
C ASP A 295 59.44 48.06 46.72
N ALA A 296 58.90 49.17 46.21
CA ALA A 296 57.65 49.19 45.44
C ALA A 296 57.69 48.23 44.23
N GLY A 297 58.86 48.03 43.62
CA GLY A 297 59.07 47.07 42.52
C GLY A 297 59.06 45.59 42.94
N SER A 298 59.22 45.28 44.23
CA SER A 298 59.02 43.94 44.81
C SER A 298 57.53 43.67 45.03
N ILE A 299 56.83 44.62 45.65
CA ILE A 299 55.37 44.57 45.87
C ILE A 299 54.62 44.40 44.53
N ALA A 300 54.98 45.17 43.51
CA ALA A 300 54.39 45.08 42.17
C ALA A 300 54.77 43.79 41.41
N ARG A 301 55.88 43.11 41.76
CA ARG A 301 56.22 41.78 41.21
C ARG A 301 55.40 40.68 41.91
N LYS A 302 55.29 40.73 43.23
CA LYS A 302 54.46 39.82 44.04
C LYS A 302 52.97 39.88 43.67
N ALA A 303 52.42 41.07 43.42
CA ALA A 303 51.04 41.21 42.94
C ALA A 303 50.82 40.53 41.57
N ARG A 304 51.73 40.74 40.61
CA ARG A 304 51.70 40.09 39.30
C ARG A 304 51.90 38.56 39.38
N PHE A 305 52.69 38.07 40.32
CA PHE A 305 52.82 36.64 40.59
C PHE A 305 51.51 36.03 41.10
N GLY A 306 50.78 36.72 41.98
CA GLY A 306 49.45 36.30 42.44
C GLY A 306 48.38 36.32 41.33
N GLU A 307 48.42 37.31 40.44
CA GLU A 307 47.56 37.38 39.26
C GLU A 307 47.87 36.25 38.27
N TYR A 308 49.15 36.03 37.96
CA TYR A 308 49.63 34.90 37.15
C TYR A 308 49.16 33.57 37.73
N LEU A 309 49.34 33.33 39.04
CA LEU A 309 48.92 32.09 39.69
C LEU A 309 47.39 31.89 39.62
N GLY A 310 46.61 32.96 39.75
CA GLY A 310 45.16 32.91 39.54
C GLY A 310 44.77 32.56 38.10
N GLU A 311 45.50 33.10 37.12
CA GLU A 311 45.26 32.79 35.70
C GLU A 311 45.69 31.35 35.33
N THR A 312 46.83 30.87 35.86
CA THR A 312 47.30 29.50 35.60
C THR A 312 46.44 28.45 36.28
N ILE A 313 45.94 28.69 37.50
CA ILE A 313 44.95 27.80 38.15
C ILE A 313 43.67 27.72 37.29
N ARG A 314 43.18 28.84 36.77
CA ARG A 314 42.01 28.85 35.86
C ARG A 314 42.28 28.11 34.54
N LYS A 315 43.50 28.18 33.99
CA LYS A 315 43.91 27.40 32.82
C LYS A 315 44.01 25.90 33.14
N ALA A 316 44.58 25.54 34.29
CA ALA A 316 44.68 24.16 34.76
C ALA A 316 43.29 23.54 35.00
N GLU A 317 42.34 24.32 35.53
CA GLU A 317 40.95 23.90 35.70
C GLU A 317 40.28 23.60 34.34
N ALA A 318 40.42 24.50 33.37
CA ALA A 318 39.91 24.28 32.02
C ALA A 318 40.53 23.05 31.33
N LEU A 319 41.85 22.86 31.45
CA LEU A 319 42.54 21.69 30.91
C LEU A 319 42.17 20.39 31.62
N ARG A 320 41.88 20.43 32.94
CA ARG A 320 41.26 19.29 33.65
C ARG A 320 39.90 18.96 33.06
N PHE A 321 39.02 19.94 32.84
CA PHE A 321 37.72 19.69 32.21
C PHE A 321 37.86 19.07 30.81
N ASP A 322 38.81 19.54 30.00
CA ASP A 322 39.05 19.02 28.65
C ASP A 322 39.63 17.58 28.66
N LEU A 323 40.64 17.29 29.48
CA LEU A 323 41.21 15.95 29.61
C LEU A 323 40.23 14.95 30.26
N VAL A 324 39.42 15.36 31.24
CA VAL A 324 38.35 14.51 31.78
C VAL A 324 37.20 14.34 30.78
N GLY A 325 36.96 15.31 29.89
CA GLY A 325 36.05 15.17 28.75
C GLY A 325 36.51 14.06 27.78
N ILE A 326 37.80 14.05 27.42
CA ILE A 326 38.41 12.95 26.64
C ILE A 326 38.31 11.62 27.39
N LEU A 327 38.50 11.60 28.72
CA LEU A 327 38.35 10.39 29.54
C LEU A 327 36.90 9.90 29.61
N ALA A 328 35.91 10.79 29.61
CA ALA A 328 34.49 10.44 29.54
C ALA A 328 34.15 9.77 28.18
N ILE A 329 34.69 10.27 27.06
CA ILE A 329 34.57 9.64 25.75
C ILE A 329 35.25 8.26 25.73
N PHE A 330 36.44 8.13 26.33
CA PHE A 330 37.11 6.83 26.47
C PHE A 330 36.30 5.82 27.29
N LEU A 331 35.63 6.27 28.36
CA LEU A 331 34.76 5.45 29.21
C LEU A 331 33.48 5.00 28.48
N GLU A 332 32.93 5.85 27.61
CA GLU A 332 31.73 5.60 26.79
C GLU A 332 31.95 4.50 25.74
N ARG A 333 33.10 4.52 25.04
CA ARG A 333 33.35 3.73 23.81
C ARG A 333 33.73 2.24 24.05
N ASP A 334 32.94 1.53 24.85
CA ASP A 334 33.01 0.07 25.06
C ASP A 334 34.42 -0.48 25.41
N LEU A 335 34.90 -0.20 26.63
CA LEU A 335 36.09 -0.87 27.18
C LEU A 335 35.85 -2.38 27.37
N ASP A 336 36.59 -3.18 26.61
CA ASP A 336 36.62 -4.63 26.66
C ASP A 336 37.50 -5.13 27.83
N ILE A 337 37.20 -4.69 29.05
CA ILE A 337 37.96 -5.08 30.25
C ILE A 337 37.72 -6.57 30.53
N PRO A 338 38.76 -7.42 30.59
CA PRO A 338 38.63 -8.75 31.18
C PRO A 338 38.41 -8.59 32.67
N THR A 339 37.16 -8.74 33.12
CA THR A 339 36.87 -8.97 34.54
C THR A 339 37.64 -10.19 34.99
N GLU A 340 38.42 -10.04 36.06
CA GLU A 340 39.19 -11.14 36.63
C GLU A 340 38.22 -12.26 37.01
N ALA A 341 38.34 -13.40 36.33
CA ALA A 341 37.84 -14.64 36.87
C ALA A 341 38.59 -14.87 38.18
N VAL A 342 37.87 -14.73 39.29
CA VAL A 342 38.35 -15.05 40.65
C VAL A 342 39.14 -16.35 40.58
N ALA A 343 40.38 -16.33 41.10
CA ALA A 343 41.42 -17.31 40.81
C ALA A 343 41.07 -18.77 41.18
N THR A 344 40.25 -19.42 40.36
CA THR A 344 40.01 -20.86 40.38
C THR A 344 41.17 -21.57 39.71
N ARG A 345 42.22 -21.77 40.52
CA ARG A 345 43.24 -22.83 40.43
C ARG A 345 43.80 -23.12 39.01
N PRO A 346 45.04 -22.70 38.68
CA PRO A 346 45.59 -22.91 37.34
C PRO A 346 45.65 -24.41 37.00
N ASP A 347 45.05 -24.79 35.86
CA ASP A 347 45.09 -26.15 35.33
C ASP A 347 46.49 -26.43 34.74
N PRO A 348 47.28 -27.41 35.26
CA PRO A 348 48.70 -27.56 34.91
C PRO A 348 49.00 -28.01 33.46
N ARG A 349 48.02 -28.05 32.57
CA ARG A 349 48.11 -28.74 31.26
C ARG A 349 47.86 -27.87 30.02
N SER A 350 47.63 -26.57 30.16
CA SER A 350 47.61 -25.66 29.00
C SER A 350 49.02 -25.13 28.68
N PRO A 351 49.55 -25.33 27.47
CA PRO A 351 50.79 -24.69 27.04
C PRO A 351 50.59 -23.16 26.95
N ALA A 352 51.56 -22.40 27.44
CA ALA A 352 51.45 -20.95 27.52
C ALA A 352 51.52 -20.30 26.13
N THR A 353 50.42 -19.67 25.70
CA THR A 353 50.38 -18.81 24.51
C THR A 353 50.77 -17.37 24.91
N PRO A 354 51.88 -16.80 24.43
CA PRO A 354 52.36 -15.49 24.85
C PRO A 354 51.67 -14.36 24.07
N ALA A 355 50.45 -14.01 24.48
CA ALA A 355 49.73 -12.81 24.03
C ALA A 355 48.75 -12.34 25.13
N GLN A 356 49.28 -11.84 26.25
CA GLN A 356 48.45 -11.13 27.22
C GLN A 356 48.12 -9.73 26.67
N PRO A 357 46.84 -9.32 26.58
CA PRO A 357 46.51 -7.93 26.27
C PRO A 357 46.99 -7.03 27.41
N GLU A 358 47.48 -5.84 27.06
CA GLU A 358 48.03 -4.87 28.02
C GLU A 358 47.03 -4.56 29.15
N ARG A 359 47.46 -4.71 30.40
CA ARG A 359 46.63 -4.41 31.57
C ARG A 359 46.56 -2.89 31.75
N ILE A 360 45.34 -2.35 31.74
CA ILE A 360 45.04 -0.96 32.14
C ILE A 360 45.59 -0.70 33.56
N GLU A 361 46.19 0.46 33.79
CA GLU A 361 46.78 0.79 35.10
C GLU A 361 45.75 0.66 36.25
N PRO A 362 46.11 0.07 37.41
CA PRO A 362 45.17 -0.16 38.52
C PRO A 362 44.52 1.12 39.08
N ALA A 363 45.22 2.26 39.09
CA ALA A 363 44.65 3.54 39.55
C ALA A 363 43.55 4.04 38.60
N LEU A 364 43.79 3.97 37.29
CA LEU A 364 42.79 4.27 36.28
C LEU A 364 41.61 3.28 36.33
N ASN A 365 41.89 1.98 36.42
CA ASN A 365 40.83 0.96 36.57
C ASN A 365 39.94 1.22 37.80
N GLN A 366 40.54 1.62 38.93
CA GLN A 366 39.79 1.99 40.12
C GLN A 366 38.92 3.24 39.90
N LEU A 367 39.42 4.29 39.25
CA LEU A 367 38.62 5.47 38.88
C LEU A 367 37.41 5.09 38.02
N LEU A 368 37.63 4.27 36.99
CA LEU A 368 36.62 3.81 36.04
C LEU A 368 35.56 2.89 36.71
N ALA A 369 35.92 2.20 37.79
CA ALA A 369 35.04 1.33 38.58
C ALA A 369 34.26 2.07 39.68
N LEU A 370 34.86 3.08 40.32
CA LEU A 370 34.23 3.88 41.37
C LEU A 370 33.27 4.96 40.83
N THR A 371 33.45 5.38 39.58
CA THR A 371 32.61 6.42 38.96
C THR A 371 31.23 5.87 38.60
N GLU A 372 30.17 6.36 39.27
CA GLU A 372 28.79 6.04 38.88
C GLU A 372 28.53 6.50 37.43
N ARG A 373 28.30 5.55 36.51
CA ARG A 373 27.90 5.85 35.13
C ARG A 373 26.41 6.23 35.07
N PRO A 374 26.00 7.25 34.30
CA PRO A 374 24.58 7.56 34.07
C PRO A 374 23.79 6.38 33.48
N ASP A 375 24.50 5.50 32.76
CA ASP A 375 24.08 4.32 31.99
C ASP A 375 23.20 3.32 32.76
N THR A 376 23.15 3.39 34.09
CA THR A 376 22.34 2.49 34.93
C THR A 376 20.82 2.65 34.78
N ALA A 377 20.36 3.56 33.91
CA ALA A 377 18.99 3.62 33.42
C ALA A 377 18.62 2.42 32.53
N GLY A 378 19.60 1.82 31.87
CA GLY A 378 19.38 0.73 30.93
C GLY A 378 18.83 1.18 29.59
N THR A 379 19.12 0.38 28.57
CA THR A 379 18.52 0.56 27.26
C THR A 379 17.19 -0.15 27.24
N GLY A 380 16.11 0.53 26.83
CA GLY A 380 14.80 -0.08 26.88
C GLY A 380 14.61 -1.15 25.81
N PRO A 381 13.44 -1.80 25.78
CA PRO A 381 13.15 -2.85 24.81
C PRO A 381 13.03 -2.34 23.37
N GLU A 382 13.04 -1.02 23.10
CA GLU A 382 12.74 -0.43 21.80
C GLU A 382 13.54 -0.99 20.62
N ALA A 383 14.85 -1.24 20.80
CA ALA A 383 15.71 -1.72 19.72
C ALA A 383 15.45 -3.21 19.40
N GLY A 384 15.27 -4.05 20.42
CA GLY A 384 14.92 -5.46 20.23
C GLY A 384 13.50 -5.64 19.68
N MET A 385 12.57 -4.78 20.11
CA MET A 385 11.20 -4.77 19.61
C MET A 385 11.13 -4.37 18.14
N PHE A 386 11.95 -3.41 17.70
CA PHE A 386 12.07 -3.09 16.27
C PHE A 386 12.54 -4.28 15.43
N LEU A 387 13.56 -5.01 15.89
CA LEU A 387 14.03 -6.23 15.22
C LEU A 387 12.96 -7.34 15.22
N ALA A 388 12.19 -7.46 16.31
CA ALA A 388 11.08 -8.40 16.38
C ALA A 388 9.98 -8.10 15.34
N LEU A 389 9.74 -6.83 14.96
CA LEU A 389 8.77 -6.47 13.91
C LEU A 389 9.10 -7.10 12.54
N ILE A 390 10.38 -7.37 12.24
CA ILE A 390 10.77 -8.09 11.00
C ILE A 390 10.24 -9.53 11.03
N ALA A 391 10.35 -10.21 12.18
CA ALA A 391 9.78 -11.53 12.36
C ALA A 391 8.24 -11.51 12.35
N VAL A 392 7.61 -10.47 12.94
CA VAL A 392 6.15 -10.26 12.89
C VAL A 392 5.64 -10.14 11.45
N PHE A 393 6.34 -9.38 10.60
CA PHE A 393 5.98 -9.27 9.18
C PHE A 393 6.03 -10.62 8.46
N LEU A 394 7.07 -11.42 8.69
CA LEU A 394 7.19 -12.76 8.09
C LEU A 394 6.12 -13.72 8.62
N ILE A 395 5.78 -13.65 9.92
CA ILE A 395 4.70 -14.43 10.54
C ILE A 395 3.36 -14.06 9.90
N TYR A 396 3.02 -12.78 9.76
CA TYR A 396 1.77 -12.37 9.11
C TYR A 396 1.71 -12.69 7.62
N ALA A 397 2.84 -12.57 6.89
CA ALA A 397 2.89 -12.98 5.48
C ALA A 397 2.63 -14.49 5.33
N ALA A 398 3.25 -15.32 6.18
CA ALA A 398 3.01 -16.76 6.19
C ALA A 398 1.58 -17.12 6.67
N ALA A 399 1.03 -16.40 7.64
CA ALA A 399 -0.32 -16.61 8.17
C ALA A 399 -1.39 -16.22 7.13
N ALA A 400 -1.23 -15.09 6.44
CA ALA A 400 -2.13 -14.67 5.36
C ALA A 400 -2.05 -15.62 4.15
N TRP A 401 -0.85 -16.05 3.74
CA TRP A 401 -0.68 -17.04 2.67
C TRP A 401 -1.33 -18.40 3.01
N ARG A 402 -1.29 -18.82 4.28
CA ARG A 402 -1.95 -20.04 4.78
C ARG A 402 -3.43 -19.87 5.16
N GLY A 403 -4.01 -18.68 5.03
CA GLY A 403 -5.42 -18.42 5.39
C GLY A 403 -5.73 -18.40 6.90
N LEU A 404 -4.70 -18.34 7.75
CA LEU A 404 -4.84 -18.21 9.22
C LEU A 404 -5.17 -16.77 9.66
N GLN A 405 -4.80 -15.78 8.85
CA GLN A 405 -5.13 -14.36 9.05
C GLN A 405 -6.13 -13.94 7.97
N GLU A 406 -7.12 -13.09 8.30
CA GLU A 406 -7.92 -12.45 7.25
C GLU A 406 -7.04 -11.51 6.41
N PRO A 407 -7.09 -11.62 5.07
CA PRO A 407 -6.53 -10.60 4.18
C PRO A 407 -7.10 -9.22 4.50
N ILE A 408 -6.39 -8.16 4.10
CA ILE A 408 -6.74 -6.78 4.45
C ILE A 408 -8.19 -6.38 4.09
N GLY A 409 -8.75 -6.98 3.05
CA GLY A 409 -10.17 -6.96 2.69
C GLY A 409 -10.71 -8.37 2.42
N GLN A 410 -12.01 -8.58 2.69
CA GLN A 410 -12.70 -9.88 2.74
C GLN A 410 -12.71 -10.68 1.42
N PHE A 411 -12.37 -10.05 0.29
CA PHE A 411 -12.44 -10.61 -1.06
C PHE A 411 -11.08 -10.77 -1.74
N ILE A 412 -9.99 -10.71 -0.98
CA ILE A 412 -8.62 -10.93 -1.49
C ILE A 412 -8.28 -12.41 -1.37
N GLU A 413 -7.63 -12.97 -2.39
CA GLU A 413 -7.23 -14.36 -2.41
C GLU A 413 -5.86 -14.56 -1.74
N THR A 414 -5.69 -15.69 -1.04
CA THR A 414 -4.42 -16.04 -0.38
C THR A 414 -3.30 -16.39 -1.37
N SER A 415 -3.66 -16.69 -2.62
CA SER A 415 -2.75 -16.84 -3.77
C SER A 415 -2.15 -15.50 -4.23
N ASN A 416 -2.80 -14.36 -3.94
CA ASN A 416 -2.35 -13.07 -4.39
C ASN A 416 -1.21 -12.55 -3.50
N ILE A 417 0.02 -12.75 -3.97
CA ILE A 417 1.27 -12.32 -3.31
C ILE A 417 1.22 -10.85 -2.87
N TYR A 418 0.63 -9.97 -3.69
CA TYR A 418 0.53 -8.55 -3.37
C TYR A 418 -0.47 -8.29 -2.24
N GLY A 419 -1.64 -8.94 -2.28
CA GLY A 419 -2.63 -8.92 -1.19
C GLY A 419 -2.06 -9.45 0.13
N VAL A 420 -1.28 -10.53 0.08
CA VAL A 420 -0.57 -11.11 1.24
C VAL A 420 0.43 -10.12 1.84
N PHE A 421 1.30 -9.49 1.04
CA PHE A 421 2.28 -8.52 1.54
C PHE A 421 1.65 -7.24 2.09
N VAL A 422 0.60 -6.71 1.45
CA VAL A 422 -0.13 -5.54 1.96
C VAL A 422 -0.81 -5.85 3.30
N THR A 423 -1.40 -7.04 3.44
CA THR A 423 -1.97 -7.52 4.71
C THR A 423 -0.89 -7.59 5.79
N ALA A 424 0.24 -8.23 5.50
CA ALA A 424 1.36 -8.36 6.44
C ALA A 424 1.93 -7.00 6.86
N LEU A 425 2.03 -6.03 5.93
CA LEU A 425 2.48 -4.67 6.21
C LEU A 425 1.54 -3.95 7.19
N VAL A 426 0.23 -3.95 6.91
CA VAL A 426 -0.75 -3.21 7.73
C VAL A 426 -0.92 -3.83 9.12
N GLU A 427 -0.94 -5.15 9.24
CA GLU A 427 -0.97 -5.80 10.56
C GLU A 427 0.35 -5.59 11.32
N THR A 428 1.51 -5.60 10.66
CA THR A 428 2.80 -5.27 11.32
C THR A 428 2.81 -3.82 11.81
N LEU A 429 2.27 -2.86 11.04
CA LEU A 429 2.13 -1.47 11.46
C LEU A 429 1.15 -1.32 12.64
N ARG A 430 0.04 -2.08 12.66
CA ARG A 430 -0.88 -2.17 13.81
C ARG A 430 -0.15 -2.62 15.07
N ILE A 431 0.62 -3.70 14.98
CA ILE A 431 1.43 -4.23 16.09
C ILE A 431 2.53 -3.24 16.52
N ALA A 432 3.19 -2.56 15.58
CA ALA A 432 4.19 -1.54 15.87
C ALA A 432 3.60 -0.32 16.60
N ALA A 433 2.40 0.10 16.23
CA ALA A 433 1.64 1.16 16.89
C ALA A 433 1.16 0.77 18.30
N LEU A 434 0.96 -0.53 18.55
CA LEU A 434 0.53 -1.10 19.84
C LEU A 434 1.69 -1.49 20.78
N THR A 435 2.93 -1.56 20.28
CA THR A 435 4.06 -2.06 21.06
C THR A 435 5.30 -1.18 20.94
N TRP A 436 5.94 -1.16 19.77
CA TRP A 436 7.23 -0.48 19.56
C TRP A 436 7.17 1.05 19.72
N LEU A 437 6.27 1.72 18.99
CA LEU A 437 6.12 3.19 19.07
C LEU A 437 5.76 3.70 20.48
N PRO A 438 4.77 3.14 21.20
CA PRO A 438 4.45 3.56 22.56
C PRO A 438 5.59 3.27 23.56
N LEU A 439 6.31 2.14 23.43
CA LEU A 439 7.46 1.85 24.27
C LEU A 439 8.63 2.81 23.99
N LEU A 440 8.95 3.09 22.72
CA LEU A 440 9.96 4.08 22.33
C LEU A 440 9.65 5.45 22.93
N ALA A 441 8.39 5.90 22.84
CA ALA A 441 7.96 7.17 23.43
C ALA A 441 8.11 7.18 24.96
N ALA A 442 7.60 6.15 25.65
CA ALA A 442 7.66 6.02 27.10
C ALA A 442 9.11 5.93 27.64
N PHE A 443 9.95 5.11 27.03
CA PHE A 443 11.36 4.98 27.44
C PHE A 443 12.19 6.22 27.09
N SER A 444 11.85 6.96 26.02
CA SER A 444 12.49 8.26 25.74
C SER A 444 12.17 9.33 26.80
N LEU A 445 10.95 9.31 27.38
CA LEU A 445 10.60 10.19 28.48
C LEU A 445 11.24 9.75 29.80
N ARG A 446 11.28 8.43 30.08
CA ARG A 446 12.04 7.87 31.21
C ARG A 446 13.51 8.29 31.16
N GLN A 447 14.15 8.19 29.99
CA GLN A 447 15.54 8.63 29.80
C GLN A 447 15.69 10.15 30.05
N TYR A 448 14.80 10.98 29.50
CA TYR A 448 14.83 12.43 29.73
C TYR A 448 14.67 12.81 31.22
N LEU A 449 13.77 12.12 31.95
CA LEU A 449 13.59 12.30 33.40
C LEU A 449 14.76 11.76 34.21
N TRP A 450 15.46 10.75 33.70
CA TRP A 450 16.71 10.23 34.28
C TRP A 450 17.85 11.23 34.11
N ASP A 451 18.05 11.74 32.89
CA ASP A 451 19.09 12.73 32.55
C ASP A 451 18.91 14.02 33.36
N ASN A 452 17.68 14.49 33.61
CA ASN A 452 17.45 15.65 34.48
C ASN A 452 17.62 15.36 36.00
N GLY A 453 17.88 14.10 36.38
CA GLY A 453 18.05 13.67 37.78
C GLY A 453 16.74 13.51 38.56
N ASP A 454 15.58 13.69 37.93
CA ASP A 454 14.28 13.64 38.60
C ASP A 454 13.78 12.20 38.81
N TRP A 455 14.12 11.27 37.93
CA TRP A 455 13.87 9.82 38.13
C TRP A 455 14.74 9.24 39.25
N ALA A 456 15.98 9.70 39.37
CA ALA A 456 16.92 9.28 40.41
C ALA A 456 16.49 9.75 41.82
N LYS A 457 15.94 10.96 41.94
CA LYS A 457 15.35 11.46 43.19
C LYS A 457 14.11 10.65 43.60
N ALA A 458 13.24 10.30 42.64
CA ALA A 458 12.02 9.53 42.92
C ALA A 458 12.29 8.08 43.34
N THR A 459 13.41 7.49 42.90
CA THR A 459 13.83 6.13 43.28
C THR A 459 14.68 6.08 44.55
N LYS A 460 15.52 7.10 44.83
CA LYS A 460 16.31 7.19 46.07
C LYS A 460 15.51 7.76 47.27
N THR A 461 14.44 8.54 47.06
CA THR A 461 13.57 9.03 48.15
C THR A 461 12.33 8.15 48.32
N GLN A 462 11.90 7.88 49.57
CA GLN A 462 10.78 6.96 49.87
C GLN A 462 9.38 7.40 49.39
N ARG A 463 9.25 8.50 48.62
CA ARG A 463 7.95 9.02 48.16
C ARG A 463 7.44 8.27 46.93
N ARG A 464 6.79 7.11 47.17
CA ARG A 464 6.12 6.27 46.16
C ARG A 464 5.21 7.04 45.18
N SER A 465 4.61 8.16 45.60
CA SER A 465 3.75 8.99 44.75
C SER A 465 4.47 9.67 43.59
N GLY A 466 5.73 10.09 43.78
CA GLY A 466 6.50 10.76 42.71
C GLY A 466 6.83 9.80 41.56
N TYR A 467 7.26 8.59 41.90
CA TYR A 467 7.57 7.53 40.93
C TYR A 467 6.32 7.07 40.15
N ALA A 468 5.18 6.89 40.83
CA ALA A 468 3.91 6.56 40.17
C ALA A 468 3.46 7.66 39.19
N MET A 469 3.63 8.93 39.53
CA MET A 469 3.30 10.05 38.65
C MET A 469 4.21 10.12 37.41
N GLN A 470 5.50 9.78 37.55
CA GLN A 470 6.44 9.70 36.42
C GLN A 470 6.09 8.54 35.47
N ILE A 471 5.71 7.37 35.99
CA ILE A 471 5.19 6.25 35.17
C ILE A 471 3.90 6.66 34.46
N PHE A 472 2.98 7.36 35.14
CA PHE A 472 1.75 7.86 34.54
C PHE A 472 2.03 8.84 33.39
N GLY A 473 3.01 9.75 33.54
CA GLY A 473 3.46 10.62 32.44
C GLY A 473 3.99 9.84 31.22
N CYS A 474 4.78 8.78 31.45
CA CYS A 474 5.26 7.89 30.39
C CYS A 474 4.12 7.12 29.70
N LEU A 475 3.14 6.66 30.48
CA LEU A 475 1.93 6.00 29.98
C LEU A 475 1.10 6.95 29.11
N CYS A 476 0.82 8.17 29.56
CA CYS A 476 0.06 9.17 28.78
C CYS A 476 0.73 9.48 27.44
N LEU A 477 2.05 9.71 27.43
CA LEU A 477 2.79 9.97 26.20
C LEU A 477 2.74 8.76 25.24
N GLY A 478 2.98 7.55 25.74
CA GLY A 478 2.93 6.33 24.93
C GLY A 478 1.53 6.08 24.35
N VAL A 479 0.47 6.23 25.16
CA VAL A 479 -0.93 6.11 24.71
C VAL A 479 -1.26 7.14 23.63
N THR A 480 -0.81 8.39 23.78
CA THR A 480 -1.06 9.45 22.78
C THR A 480 -0.39 9.13 21.44
N VAL A 481 0.87 8.69 21.47
CA VAL A 481 1.61 8.26 20.26
C VAL A 481 0.97 7.05 19.61
N SER A 482 0.51 6.07 20.41
CA SER A 482 -0.19 4.89 19.92
C SER A 482 -1.52 5.22 19.25
N ILE A 483 -2.35 6.07 19.88
CA ILE A 483 -3.63 6.54 19.31
C ILE A 483 -3.41 7.21 17.95
N LEU A 484 -2.44 8.12 17.85
CA LEU A 484 -2.12 8.80 16.59
C LEU A 484 -1.64 7.82 15.50
N ALA A 485 -0.79 6.85 15.86
CA ALA A 485 -0.34 5.82 14.95
C ALA A 485 -1.47 4.87 14.52
N LEU A 486 -2.38 4.49 15.44
CA LEU A 486 -3.54 3.65 15.18
C LEU A 486 -4.58 4.34 14.29
N LEU A 487 -4.78 5.65 14.42
CA LEU A 487 -5.56 6.44 13.46
C LEU A 487 -4.94 6.40 12.05
N GLY A 488 -3.61 6.50 11.95
CA GLY A 488 -2.89 6.33 10.68
C GLY A 488 -3.07 4.93 10.07
N VAL A 489 -2.98 3.88 10.89
CA VAL A 489 -3.22 2.48 10.46
C VAL A 489 -4.68 2.26 10.04
N ALA A 490 -5.64 2.83 10.77
CA ALA A 490 -7.06 2.80 10.43
C ALA A 490 -7.34 3.43 9.05
N ALA A 491 -6.79 4.62 8.80
CA ALA A 491 -6.90 5.30 7.52
C ALA A 491 -6.21 4.49 6.40
N LEU A 492 -5.02 3.94 6.65
CA LEU A 492 -4.29 3.10 5.69
C LEU A 492 -5.07 1.82 5.33
N ARG A 493 -5.71 1.16 6.32
CA ARG A 493 -6.56 -0.01 6.06
C ARG A 493 -7.81 0.37 5.27
N ALA A 494 -8.51 1.44 5.66
CA ALA A 494 -9.66 1.94 4.90
C ALA A 494 -9.29 2.28 3.45
N PHE A 495 -8.12 2.89 3.23
CA PHE A 495 -7.59 3.21 1.89
C PHE A 495 -7.42 1.95 1.02
N PHE A 496 -6.74 0.91 1.53
CA PHE A 496 -6.51 -0.32 0.77
C PHE A 496 -7.80 -1.09 0.46
N VAL A 497 -8.79 -1.06 1.34
CA VAL A 497 -10.07 -1.78 1.18
C VAL A 497 -11.07 -1.03 0.29
N ALA A 498 -11.12 0.30 0.36
CA ALA A 498 -12.17 1.06 -0.31
C ALA A 498 -12.00 1.12 -1.84
N PRO A 499 -13.07 0.99 -2.64
CA PRO A 499 -13.02 1.21 -4.09
C PRO A 499 -13.16 2.67 -4.52
N ASN A 500 -13.61 3.56 -3.62
CA ASN A 500 -13.78 4.99 -3.90
C ASN A 500 -13.77 5.81 -2.58
N ALA A 501 -13.76 7.14 -2.69
CA ALA A 501 -13.73 8.04 -1.53
C ALA A 501 -14.98 7.98 -0.65
N ALA A 502 -16.18 7.77 -1.22
CA ALA A 502 -17.41 7.68 -0.43
C ALA A 502 -17.40 6.44 0.49
N TYR A 503 -16.99 5.29 -0.05
CA TYR A 503 -16.84 4.04 0.71
C TYR A 503 -15.69 4.12 1.73
N PHE A 504 -14.60 4.84 1.43
CA PHE A 504 -13.54 5.14 2.39
C PHE A 504 -14.09 5.87 3.62
N PHE A 505 -14.86 6.96 3.42
CA PHE A 505 -15.47 7.68 4.54
C PHE A 505 -16.51 6.84 5.29
N ASN A 506 -17.25 5.97 4.59
CA ASN A 506 -18.17 5.04 5.23
C ASN A 506 -17.44 4.04 6.16
N LEU A 507 -16.34 3.42 5.70
CA LEU A 507 -15.51 2.55 6.54
C LEU A 507 -14.86 3.30 7.73
N TYR A 508 -14.36 4.51 7.47
CA TYR A 508 -13.59 5.26 8.46
C TYR A 508 -14.47 5.86 9.56
N VAL A 509 -15.67 6.36 9.21
CA VAL A 509 -16.56 7.14 10.11
C VAL A 509 -18.00 6.61 10.17
N GLY A 510 -18.56 6.10 9.07
CA GLY A 510 -20.01 5.83 8.94
C GLY A 510 -20.51 4.46 9.41
N ASN A 511 -19.63 3.46 9.51
CA ASN A 511 -20.00 2.09 9.85
C ASN A 511 -20.33 1.92 11.36
N VAL A 512 -21.02 0.83 11.73
CA VAL A 512 -21.40 0.48 13.11
C VAL A 512 -20.19 0.32 14.03
N ALA A 513 -19.08 -0.17 13.49
CA ALA A 513 -17.75 -0.15 14.13
C ALA A 513 -16.80 0.69 13.26
N PRO A 514 -16.80 2.02 13.38
CA PRO A 514 -16.04 2.89 12.49
C PRO A 514 -14.55 2.79 12.83
N PHE A 515 -13.69 2.69 11.81
CA PHE A 515 -12.26 2.42 12.03
C PHE A 515 -11.57 3.50 12.87
N VAL A 516 -12.04 4.75 12.82
CA VAL A 516 -11.55 5.87 13.64
C VAL A 516 -11.75 5.66 15.15
N ILE A 517 -12.64 4.76 15.58
CA ILE A 517 -12.87 4.41 17.00
C ILE A 517 -12.34 3.00 17.33
N TYR A 518 -12.56 2.03 16.43
CA TYR A 518 -12.14 0.64 16.63
C TYR A 518 -10.64 0.49 16.84
N TYR A 519 -9.80 1.14 16.00
CA TYR A 519 -8.34 1.01 16.10
C TYR A 519 -7.79 1.71 17.35
N PRO A 520 -8.07 3.00 17.64
CA PRO A 520 -7.51 3.66 18.82
C PRO A 520 -7.89 3.01 20.16
N THR A 521 -9.06 2.38 20.26
CA THR A 521 -9.46 1.67 21.49
C THR A 521 -8.62 0.42 21.78
N GLN A 522 -7.87 -0.11 20.80
CA GLN A 522 -6.88 -1.18 21.04
C GLN A 522 -5.72 -0.74 21.95
N ALA A 523 -5.47 0.58 22.07
CA ALA A 523 -4.45 1.13 22.97
C ALA A 523 -4.68 0.83 24.46
N ILE A 524 -5.84 0.27 24.84
CA ILE A 524 -6.14 -0.19 26.21
C ILE A 524 -5.06 -1.16 26.75
N ILE A 525 -4.41 -1.96 25.89
CA ILE A 525 -3.35 -2.88 26.32
C ILE A 525 -2.13 -2.17 26.93
N LEU A 526 -1.93 -0.88 26.61
CA LEU A 526 -0.80 -0.08 27.08
C LEU A 526 -0.86 0.22 28.58
N LEU A 527 -2.05 0.17 29.17
CA LEU A 527 -2.27 0.27 30.61
C LEU A 527 -1.50 -0.83 31.39
N VAL A 528 -1.22 -1.97 30.76
CA VAL A 528 -0.36 -3.03 31.30
C VAL A 528 1.05 -2.95 30.70
N LEU A 529 1.17 -2.84 29.37
CA LEU A 529 2.46 -2.96 28.68
C LEU A 529 3.49 -1.92 29.16
N ILE A 530 3.13 -0.64 29.25
CA ILE A 530 4.08 0.42 29.59
C ILE A 530 4.51 0.34 31.07
N PRO A 531 3.59 0.31 32.05
CA PRO A 531 3.99 0.28 33.46
C PRO A 531 4.79 -0.97 33.82
N VAL A 532 4.39 -2.15 33.33
CA VAL A 532 5.09 -3.41 33.63
C VAL A 532 6.48 -3.44 32.97
N SER A 533 6.63 -2.96 31.74
CA SER A 533 7.95 -2.89 31.08
C SER A 533 8.90 -1.93 31.80
N ILE A 534 8.42 -0.76 32.24
CA ILE A 534 9.23 0.19 33.03
C ILE A 534 9.62 -0.41 34.38
N MET A 535 8.65 -0.97 35.11
CA MET A 535 8.92 -1.61 36.41
C MET A 535 9.92 -2.77 36.29
N SER A 536 9.86 -3.57 35.23
CA SER A 536 10.80 -4.66 34.99
C SER A 536 12.22 -4.15 34.65
N ALA A 537 12.33 -3.11 33.83
CA ALA A 537 13.61 -2.48 33.50
C ALA A 537 14.32 -1.85 34.72
N ASP A 538 13.55 -1.34 35.71
CA ASP A 538 14.09 -0.82 36.96
C ASP A 538 14.47 -1.91 37.99
N LEU A 539 14.21 -3.21 37.73
CA LEU A 539 14.65 -4.33 38.59
C LEU A 539 16.14 -4.64 38.38
N ARG A 540 16.98 -4.12 39.27
CA ARG A 540 18.45 -4.18 39.16
C ARG A 540 19.12 -5.52 39.55
N LYS A 541 18.41 -6.53 40.08
CA LYS A 541 19.08 -7.64 40.82
C LYS A 541 18.57 -9.08 40.66
N SER A 542 17.50 -9.40 39.92
CA SER A 542 17.11 -10.82 39.74
C SER A 542 16.42 -11.11 38.40
N PRO A 543 17.03 -11.92 37.50
CA PRO A 543 16.43 -12.22 36.19
C PRO A 543 15.13 -13.04 36.32
N ALA A 544 15.02 -13.89 37.35
CA ALA A 544 13.82 -14.68 37.62
C ALA A 544 12.58 -13.82 37.92
N THR A 545 12.73 -12.64 38.56
CA THR A 545 11.57 -11.76 38.79
C THR A 545 11.17 -11.02 37.51
N ARG A 546 12.13 -10.60 36.68
CA ARG A 546 11.85 -10.01 35.35
C ARG A 546 11.08 -10.99 34.46
N MET A 547 11.44 -12.28 34.44
CA MET A 547 10.67 -13.30 33.73
C MET A 547 9.21 -13.39 34.21
N TRP A 548 8.96 -13.31 35.52
CA TRP A 548 7.60 -13.25 36.07
C TRP A 548 6.84 -11.99 35.66
N TYR A 549 7.49 -10.81 35.64
CA TYR A 549 6.88 -9.60 35.09
C TYR A 549 6.61 -9.72 33.58
N GLY A 550 7.47 -10.40 32.82
CA GLY A 550 7.23 -10.74 31.41
C GLY A 550 5.98 -11.60 31.22
N VAL A 551 5.82 -12.67 32.01
CA VAL A 551 4.63 -13.54 31.97
C VAL A 551 3.37 -12.77 32.37
N LEU A 552 3.44 -11.96 33.43
CA LEU A 552 2.30 -11.14 33.88
C LEU A 552 1.92 -10.10 32.82
N CYS A 553 2.90 -9.47 32.16
CA CYS A 553 2.67 -8.55 31.05
C CYS A 553 1.99 -9.23 29.87
N ALA A 554 2.46 -10.42 29.48
CA ALA A 554 1.89 -11.19 28.38
C ALA A 554 0.44 -11.61 28.64
N LEU A 555 0.14 -12.12 29.85
CA LEU A 555 -1.21 -12.50 30.25
C LEU A 555 -2.15 -11.29 30.30
N GLY A 556 -1.71 -10.17 30.86
CA GLY A 556 -2.52 -8.94 30.95
C GLY A 556 -2.80 -8.31 29.57
N VAL A 557 -1.80 -8.28 28.69
CA VAL A 557 -1.96 -7.80 27.30
C VAL A 557 -2.86 -8.72 26.49
N ALA A 558 -2.68 -10.04 26.58
CA ALA A 558 -3.54 -11.01 25.90
C ALA A 558 -4.99 -10.90 26.37
N PHE A 559 -5.22 -10.83 27.68
CA PHE A 559 -6.55 -10.66 28.25
C PHE A 559 -7.23 -9.37 27.75
N LEU A 560 -6.57 -8.21 27.86
CA LEU A 560 -7.13 -6.94 27.39
C LEU A 560 -7.40 -6.92 25.88
N SER A 561 -6.54 -7.56 25.09
CA SER A 561 -6.70 -7.68 23.64
C SER A 561 -7.92 -8.55 23.28
N ILE A 562 -8.12 -9.69 23.96
CA ILE A 562 -9.30 -10.55 23.79
C ILE A 562 -10.59 -9.84 24.25
N GLN A 563 -10.55 -9.11 25.37
CA GLN A 563 -11.74 -8.36 25.83
C GLN A 563 -12.11 -7.20 24.89
N HIS A 564 -11.13 -6.56 24.24
CA HIS A 564 -11.41 -5.57 23.19
C HIS A 564 -12.14 -6.21 22.00
N LEU A 565 -11.70 -7.38 21.53
CA LEU A 565 -12.37 -8.10 20.45
C LEU A 565 -13.81 -8.52 20.84
N ASN A 566 -14.00 -9.07 22.04
CA ASN A 566 -15.31 -9.46 22.56
C ASN A 566 -16.27 -8.27 22.72
N TYR A 567 -15.77 -7.08 23.07
CA TYR A 567 -16.57 -5.86 23.19
C TYR A 567 -17.12 -5.41 21.83
N TRP A 568 -16.27 -5.41 20.79
CA TRP A 568 -16.67 -5.02 19.44
C TRP A 568 -17.43 -6.12 18.68
N ASN A 569 -17.27 -7.38 19.05
CA ASN A 569 -17.95 -8.52 18.42
C ASN A 569 -18.47 -9.54 19.45
N ALA A 570 -19.57 -9.20 20.12
CA ALA A 570 -20.18 -10.02 21.17
C ALA A 570 -20.95 -11.29 20.67
N SER A 571 -21.02 -11.54 19.35
CA SER A 571 -21.46 -12.85 18.85
C SER A 571 -20.31 -13.84 18.83
N LEU A 572 -19.09 -13.39 18.54
CA LEU A 572 -17.91 -14.25 18.36
C LEU A 572 -17.61 -15.18 19.55
N ALA A 573 -17.84 -14.71 20.78
CA ALA A 573 -17.67 -15.52 21.99
C ALA A 573 -18.75 -16.62 22.17
N ARG A 574 -19.89 -16.51 21.47
CA ARG A 574 -20.92 -17.56 21.35
C ARG A 574 -20.65 -18.48 20.16
N ASP A 575 -20.25 -17.90 19.04
CA ASP A 575 -20.06 -18.61 17.77
C ASP A 575 -18.78 -19.49 17.79
N CYS A 576 -17.72 -19.06 18.48
CA CYS A 576 -16.43 -19.77 18.58
C CYS A 576 -15.97 -19.99 20.04
N PRO A 577 -16.59 -20.92 20.80
CA PRO A 577 -16.29 -21.09 22.22
C PRO A 577 -14.99 -21.89 22.50
N GLY A 578 -14.15 -21.36 23.38
CA GLY A 578 -13.05 -22.09 24.03
C GLY A 578 -12.03 -22.70 23.07
N LEU A 579 -11.80 -24.01 23.16
CA LEU A 579 -10.80 -24.73 22.36
C LEU A 579 -11.13 -24.80 20.86
N VAL A 580 -12.37 -24.53 20.45
CA VAL A 580 -12.79 -24.53 19.03
C VAL A 580 -12.02 -23.48 18.21
N VAL A 581 -11.59 -22.40 18.86
CA VAL A 581 -10.72 -21.36 18.26
C VAL A 581 -9.38 -21.91 17.78
N ILE A 582 -8.88 -23.01 18.37
CA ILE A 582 -7.59 -23.61 18.01
C ILE A 582 -7.76 -24.76 17.00
N SER A 583 -8.92 -25.44 17.01
CA SER A 583 -9.18 -26.59 16.12
C SER A 583 -9.86 -26.24 14.80
N SER A 584 -10.52 -25.09 14.69
CA SER A 584 -11.19 -24.62 13.46
C SER A 584 -10.46 -23.44 12.83
N LEU A 585 -10.09 -23.55 11.56
CA LEU A 585 -9.39 -22.50 10.81
C LEU A 585 -10.23 -21.21 10.73
N ASP A 586 -11.55 -21.32 10.48
CA ASP A 586 -12.44 -20.16 10.40
C ASP A 586 -12.60 -19.45 11.75
N CYS A 587 -12.65 -20.18 12.87
CA CYS A 587 -12.68 -19.57 14.19
C CYS A 587 -11.34 -18.93 14.56
N ALA A 588 -10.20 -19.59 14.30
CA ALA A 588 -8.86 -19.02 14.50
C ALA A 588 -8.71 -17.70 13.74
N ARG A 589 -9.23 -17.66 12.50
CA ARG A 589 -9.20 -16.52 11.59
C ARG A 589 -10.07 -15.36 12.07
N ARG A 590 -11.36 -15.61 12.39
CA ARG A 590 -12.28 -14.59 12.91
C ARG A 590 -11.87 -14.06 14.29
N PHE A 591 -11.16 -14.86 15.08
CA PHE A 591 -10.67 -14.49 16.42
C PHE A 591 -9.31 -13.76 16.41
N ASP A 592 -8.70 -13.48 15.26
CA ASP A 592 -7.36 -12.86 15.15
C ASP A 592 -6.32 -13.54 16.07
N LEU A 593 -6.36 -14.88 16.13
CA LEU A 593 -5.55 -15.68 17.06
C LEU A 593 -4.05 -15.39 16.92
N VAL A 594 -3.58 -15.19 15.68
CA VAL A 594 -2.19 -14.81 15.38
C VAL A 594 -1.85 -13.47 16.02
N GLY A 595 -2.72 -12.46 15.89
CA GLY A 595 -2.51 -11.15 16.51
C GLY A 595 -2.44 -11.19 18.03
N HIS A 596 -3.33 -11.95 18.69
CA HIS A 596 -3.30 -12.11 20.15
C HIS A 596 -2.03 -12.82 20.63
N VAL A 597 -1.60 -13.90 19.96
CA VAL A 597 -0.37 -14.62 20.29
C VAL A 597 0.88 -13.76 20.06
N VAL A 598 0.95 -13.03 18.94
CA VAL A 598 2.05 -12.10 18.64
C VAL A 598 2.12 -10.99 19.69
N LEU A 599 1.01 -10.37 20.07
CA LEU A 599 0.96 -9.36 21.12
C LEU A 599 1.44 -9.91 22.47
N ALA A 600 1.03 -11.12 22.86
CA ALA A 600 1.46 -11.76 24.10
C ALA A 600 2.97 -12.04 24.11
N VAL A 601 3.52 -12.59 23.01
CA VAL A 601 4.95 -12.86 22.86
C VAL A 601 5.76 -11.56 22.87
N LEU A 602 5.30 -10.52 22.18
CA LEU A 602 5.97 -9.21 22.19
C LEU A 602 5.92 -8.53 23.55
N ALA A 603 4.83 -8.66 24.30
CA ALA A 603 4.73 -8.18 25.68
C ALA A 603 5.66 -8.95 26.63
N PHE A 604 5.77 -10.28 26.48
CA PHE A 604 6.75 -11.10 27.20
C PHE A 604 8.18 -10.67 26.86
N LEU A 605 8.51 -10.47 25.58
CA LEU A 605 9.82 -10.03 25.15
C LEU A 605 10.16 -8.64 25.70
N ALA A 606 9.24 -7.67 25.57
CA ALA A 606 9.45 -6.30 26.04
C ALA A 606 9.76 -6.21 27.54
N ALA A 607 8.97 -6.87 28.39
CA ALA A 607 9.13 -6.79 29.85
C ALA A 607 10.08 -7.84 30.42
N GLY A 608 10.19 -9.03 29.82
CA GLY A 608 10.92 -10.18 30.39
C GLY A 608 12.33 -10.41 29.84
N VAL A 609 12.63 -9.98 28.61
CA VAL A 609 13.89 -10.33 27.91
C VAL A 609 14.63 -9.08 27.40
N LEU A 610 13.94 -8.21 26.66
CA LEU A 610 14.51 -7.06 25.98
C LEU A 610 14.65 -5.82 26.88
N GLY A 611 14.00 -5.81 28.04
CA GLY A 611 14.20 -4.81 29.10
C GLY A 611 15.47 -5.06 29.95
N GLU A 612 16.29 -6.03 29.57
CA GLU A 612 17.57 -6.29 30.23
C GLU A 612 18.56 -5.15 29.93
N LEU A 613 19.07 -4.50 30.99
CA LEU A 613 20.33 -3.77 30.89
C LEU A 613 21.37 -4.73 30.32
N PRO A 614 22.11 -4.38 29.25
CA PRO A 614 23.35 -5.07 28.94
C PRO A 614 24.36 -4.74 30.05
N GLU A 615 24.30 -5.48 31.16
CA GLU A 615 25.53 -5.89 31.80
C GLU A 615 26.40 -6.48 30.68
N ARG A 616 27.63 -5.97 30.51
CA ARG A 616 28.56 -6.44 29.47
C ARG A 616 29.10 -7.84 29.81
N THR A 617 28.22 -8.80 30.09
CA THR A 617 28.53 -10.22 30.22
C THR A 617 28.75 -10.79 28.82
N ARG A 618 30.03 -10.77 28.43
CA ARG A 618 30.57 -11.45 27.26
C ARG A 618 30.01 -12.87 27.14
N MET A 619 29.19 -13.14 26.12
CA MET A 619 29.27 -14.31 25.21
C MET A 619 28.07 -14.33 24.25
N ALA A 620 28.12 -13.55 23.18
CA ALA A 620 27.35 -13.82 21.97
C ALA A 620 28.26 -14.51 20.95
N LYS A 621 28.25 -15.85 20.90
CA LYS A 621 28.83 -16.58 19.75
C LYS A 621 27.95 -16.28 18.53
N PRO A 622 28.47 -15.64 17.47
CA PRO A 622 27.68 -15.41 16.27
C PRO A 622 27.52 -16.72 15.50
N ARG A 623 26.45 -17.46 15.77
CA ARG A 623 25.92 -18.46 14.82
C ARG A 623 25.03 -17.75 13.82
N TRP A 624 25.66 -17.02 12.90
CA TRP A 624 24.99 -16.63 11.66
C TRP A 624 24.67 -17.88 10.85
N ALA A 625 23.46 -17.90 10.29
CA ALA A 625 23.04 -18.90 9.33
C ALA A 625 23.97 -18.88 8.11
N GLN A 626 24.28 -20.04 7.56
CA GLN A 626 24.96 -20.15 6.27
C GLN A 626 24.00 -19.72 5.15
N PRO A 627 24.30 -18.68 4.36
CA PRO A 627 23.56 -18.35 3.16
C PRO A 627 24.36 -18.88 1.96
N GLN A 628 24.16 -20.14 1.59
CA GLN A 628 24.75 -20.65 0.35
C GLN A 628 23.84 -20.31 -0.85
N THR A 629 24.29 -19.28 -1.56
CA THR A 629 24.22 -19.13 -3.02
C THR A 629 22.83 -19.11 -3.68
N ALA A 630 22.30 -17.91 -3.84
CA ALA A 630 21.57 -17.56 -5.05
C ALA A 630 22.57 -17.17 -6.15
N ALA A 631 22.48 -17.77 -7.33
CA ALA A 631 22.75 -17.14 -8.64
C ALA A 631 22.76 -18.17 -9.78
N SER A 632 21.76 -18.10 -10.67
CA SER A 632 21.97 -18.26 -12.12
C SER A 632 20.71 -17.81 -12.87
N ALA A 633 20.84 -16.76 -13.65
CA ALA A 633 19.76 -16.22 -14.49
C ALA A 633 20.22 -16.20 -15.95
N ILE A 634 19.30 -16.58 -16.84
CA ILE A 634 19.17 -16.08 -18.23
C ILE A 634 20.37 -16.27 -19.18
N LEU A 635 20.25 -17.25 -20.09
CA LEU A 635 20.58 -17.21 -21.53
C LEU A 635 20.10 -18.56 -22.13
N LEU A 636 19.61 -18.76 -23.36
CA LEU A 636 19.34 -17.93 -24.56
C LEU A 636 17.82 -18.01 -24.86
N LEU A 637 17.11 -17.09 -25.51
CA LEU A 637 17.36 -16.20 -26.65
C LEU A 637 17.46 -16.87 -28.05
N LEU A 638 16.28 -17.01 -28.67
CA LEU A 638 15.99 -16.76 -30.10
C LEU A 638 16.40 -17.77 -31.20
N LEU A 639 15.71 -17.57 -32.35
CA LEU A 639 15.79 -18.27 -33.66
C LEU A 639 15.02 -19.63 -33.67
N LEU A 640 14.18 -19.98 -34.66
CA LEU A 640 14.13 -19.58 -36.08
C LEU A 640 12.69 -19.47 -36.66
N LEU A 641 12.51 -18.49 -37.57
CA LEU A 641 11.72 -18.52 -38.82
C LEU A 641 12.76 -18.41 -39.99
N PRO A 642 12.48 -18.47 -41.33
CA PRO A 642 11.24 -18.08 -42.04
C PRO A 642 10.93 -18.73 -43.45
N SER A 643 9.93 -18.15 -44.17
CA SER A 643 9.90 -17.87 -45.65
C SER A 643 9.39 -18.93 -46.70
N PRO A 644 9.06 -18.57 -47.99
CA PRO A 644 7.88 -17.77 -48.45
C PRO A 644 7.31 -18.17 -49.88
N ALA A 645 6.58 -17.22 -50.55
CA ALA A 645 6.18 -17.09 -51.99
C ALA A 645 4.72 -17.51 -52.39
N GLY A 646 4.01 -16.88 -53.37
CA GLY A 646 4.34 -15.86 -54.40
C GLY A 646 3.12 -15.03 -54.91
N ALA A 647 3.13 -14.49 -56.15
CA ALA A 647 2.22 -13.40 -56.66
C ALA A 647 1.38 -13.77 -57.94
N GLN A 648 0.71 -12.92 -58.77
CA GLN A 648 0.78 -11.46 -59.06
C GLN A 648 -0.42 -10.92 -59.94
N MET A 649 -0.61 -9.57 -59.99
CA MET A 649 -1.22 -8.68 -61.04
C MET A 649 -2.75 -8.57 -61.41
N VAL A 650 -3.32 -7.37 -61.13
CA VAL A 650 -3.95 -6.31 -62.02
C VAL A 650 -4.91 -6.66 -63.20
N SER A 651 -6.13 -6.07 -63.20
CA SER A 651 -6.66 -5.11 -64.25
C SER A 651 -8.15 -4.67 -64.05
N GLN A 652 -8.56 -3.58 -64.72
CA GLN A 652 -9.87 -2.86 -64.74
C GLN A 652 -10.36 -2.73 -66.22
N PRO A 653 -11.50 -2.05 -66.58
CA PRO A 653 -12.88 -2.02 -66.03
C PRO A 653 -13.97 -2.08 -67.16
N ALA A 654 -15.28 -2.07 -66.80
CA ALA A 654 -16.36 -1.40 -67.57
C ALA A 654 -17.70 -1.35 -66.76
N PRO A 655 -18.59 -0.34 -66.93
CA PRO A 655 -19.79 -0.17 -66.07
C PRO A 655 -21.15 -0.39 -66.78
N SER A 656 -22.20 -0.77 -66.03
CA SER A 656 -23.60 -0.40 -66.38
C SER A 656 -24.65 -0.61 -65.28
N GLN A 657 -25.52 0.40 -65.14
CA GLN A 657 -26.88 0.41 -64.60
C GLN A 657 -27.12 0.24 -63.07
N LYS A 658 -28.07 1.03 -62.54
CA LYS A 658 -28.37 1.11 -61.10
C LYS A 658 -29.06 -0.13 -60.54
N ARG A 659 -28.67 -0.54 -59.33
CA ARG A 659 -29.12 -1.76 -58.64
C ARG A 659 -29.79 -1.42 -57.29
N MET A 660 -30.95 -2.02 -57.05
CA MET A 660 -31.70 -1.88 -55.78
C MET A 660 -31.04 -2.70 -54.66
N VAL A 661 -30.99 -2.17 -53.44
CA VAL A 661 -30.34 -2.80 -52.26
C VAL A 661 -31.28 -2.78 -51.05
N TYR A 662 -31.57 -3.95 -50.47
CA TYR A 662 -32.44 -4.08 -49.29
C TYR A 662 -31.64 -4.08 -47.98
N VAL A 663 -31.94 -3.15 -47.07
CA VAL A 663 -31.12 -2.87 -45.89
C VAL A 663 -31.94 -2.92 -44.60
N GLY A 664 -31.48 -3.71 -43.61
CA GLY A 664 -32.15 -3.90 -42.32
C GLY A 664 -31.79 -2.84 -41.26
N PHE A 665 -32.80 -2.26 -40.58
CA PHE A 665 -32.64 -1.29 -39.48
C PHE A 665 -33.44 -1.68 -38.22
N ARG A 666 -32.84 -1.54 -37.03
CA ARG A 666 -33.55 -1.70 -35.74
C ARG A 666 -34.24 -0.41 -35.31
N ALA A 667 -35.42 -0.53 -34.70
CA ALA A 667 -36.20 0.60 -34.20
C ALA A 667 -35.89 0.97 -32.73
N ASP A 668 -35.23 0.07 -31.98
CA ASP A 668 -35.20 0.04 -30.52
C ASP A 668 -33.82 0.31 -29.89
N THR A 669 -32.81 0.74 -30.66
CA THR A 669 -31.40 0.88 -30.22
C THR A 669 -30.87 2.33 -30.23
N PRO A 670 -31.58 3.34 -29.66
CA PRO A 670 -30.99 4.67 -29.51
C PRO A 670 -29.76 4.59 -28.59
N PRO A 671 -28.66 5.31 -28.90
CA PRO A 671 -28.52 6.35 -29.94
C PRO A 671 -28.04 5.85 -31.32
N PHE A 672 -27.92 4.54 -31.54
CA PHE A 672 -27.37 3.95 -32.77
C PHE A 672 -28.40 3.87 -33.91
N SER A 673 -29.61 3.42 -33.63
CA SER A 673 -30.74 3.39 -34.58
C SER A 673 -32.09 3.48 -33.85
N SER A 674 -33.01 4.28 -34.39
CA SER A 674 -34.37 4.45 -33.86
C SER A 674 -35.33 4.87 -34.98
N ALA A 675 -36.58 4.41 -34.91
CA ALA A 675 -37.60 4.76 -35.90
C ALA A 675 -38.07 6.23 -35.77
N VAL A 676 -38.45 6.84 -36.89
CA VAL A 676 -39.01 8.20 -36.96
C VAL A 676 -40.48 8.15 -37.37
N TYR A 677 -41.38 8.33 -36.41
CA TYR A 677 -42.82 8.40 -36.68
C TYR A 677 -43.21 9.77 -37.25
N GLY A 678 -43.95 9.79 -38.37
CA GLY A 678 -44.54 11.02 -38.95
C GLY A 678 -44.02 11.47 -40.33
N ALA A 679 -43.28 10.64 -41.06
CA ALA A 679 -42.70 10.99 -42.36
C ALA A 679 -43.69 10.81 -43.54
N GLU A 680 -44.54 11.80 -43.83
CA GLU A 680 -45.46 11.78 -44.99
C GLU A 680 -44.79 12.00 -46.36
N ASN A 681 -43.52 12.42 -46.39
CA ASN A 681 -42.76 12.64 -47.62
C ASN A 681 -41.88 11.43 -47.97
N LYS A 682 -41.96 10.94 -49.22
CA LYS A 682 -41.10 9.86 -49.79
C LYS A 682 -39.58 10.17 -49.83
N GLN A 683 -39.14 11.29 -49.27
CA GLN A 683 -37.74 11.70 -49.15
C GLN A 683 -37.25 11.83 -47.70
N ALA A 684 -38.12 11.61 -46.69
CA ALA A 684 -37.74 11.72 -45.29
C ALA A 684 -37.23 10.37 -44.73
N ARG A 685 -36.06 10.39 -44.09
CA ARG A 685 -35.40 9.19 -43.51
C ARG A 685 -36.30 8.52 -42.47
N SER A 686 -36.62 7.24 -42.66
CA SER A 686 -37.50 6.47 -41.75
C SER A 686 -36.84 6.08 -40.42
N TYR A 687 -35.51 6.15 -40.35
CA TYR A 687 -34.68 5.83 -39.18
C TYR A 687 -33.66 6.94 -38.93
N LYS A 688 -33.25 7.14 -37.66
CA LYS A 688 -32.22 8.09 -37.22
C LYS A 688 -31.32 7.49 -36.15
N GLY A 689 -30.09 8.00 -36.04
CA GLY A 689 -29.09 7.56 -35.06
C GLY A 689 -27.75 7.29 -35.73
N TYR A 690 -26.66 7.24 -34.95
CA TYR A 690 -25.29 7.26 -35.48
C TYR A 690 -25.02 6.23 -36.59
N LEU A 691 -25.48 4.99 -36.45
CA LEU A 691 -25.29 3.94 -37.46
C LEU A 691 -26.32 4.03 -38.59
N ALA A 692 -27.57 4.41 -38.28
CA ALA A 692 -28.61 4.58 -39.29
C ALA A 692 -28.27 5.73 -40.27
N ASP A 693 -27.82 6.87 -39.75
CA ASP A 693 -27.45 8.03 -40.56
C ASP A 693 -26.20 7.76 -41.41
N MET A 694 -25.17 7.12 -40.84
CA MET A 694 -24.00 6.66 -41.59
C MET A 694 -24.40 5.71 -42.74
N CYS A 695 -25.34 4.79 -42.48
CA CYS A 695 -25.83 3.85 -43.48
C CYS A 695 -26.53 4.53 -44.66
N PHE A 696 -27.35 5.58 -44.42
CA PHE A 696 -27.91 6.38 -45.51
C PHE A 696 -26.82 7.13 -46.29
N ASP A 697 -25.78 7.62 -45.62
CA ASP A 697 -24.72 8.43 -46.24
C ASP A 697 -23.71 7.61 -47.07
N ILE A 698 -23.59 6.31 -46.81
CA ILE A 698 -22.81 5.37 -47.65
C ILE A 698 -23.34 5.40 -49.10
N PHE A 699 -24.66 5.43 -49.32
CA PHE A 699 -25.27 5.43 -50.65
C PHE A 699 -25.72 6.82 -51.13
N ALA A 700 -25.61 7.86 -50.29
CA ALA A 700 -26.06 9.21 -50.62
C ALA A 700 -25.28 9.79 -51.82
N GLY A 701 -26.03 10.20 -52.86
CA GLY A 701 -25.46 10.79 -54.08
C GLY A 701 -24.92 9.79 -55.10
N ASP A 702 -25.01 8.48 -54.85
CA ASP A 702 -24.40 7.48 -55.74
C ASP A 702 -25.17 7.25 -57.05
N ALA A 703 -24.42 7.00 -58.12
CA ALA A 703 -24.94 6.83 -59.48
C ALA A 703 -25.30 5.38 -59.83
N ASN A 704 -25.18 4.41 -58.92
CA ASN A 704 -25.34 2.98 -59.17
C ASN A 704 -26.22 2.23 -58.16
N TYR A 705 -26.58 2.79 -57.00
CA TYR A 705 -27.39 2.09 -56.00
C TYR A 705 -28.60 2.89 -55.48
N GLU A 706 -29.65 2.19 -55.03
CA GLU A 706 -30.85 2.76 -54.39
C GLU A 706 -31.26 1.90 -53.18
N ILE A 707 -31.41 2.51 -51.99
CA ILE A 707 -31.72 1.81 -50.73
C ILE A 707 -33.22 1.58 -50.56
N VAL A 708 -33.60 0.35 -50.19
CA VAL A 708 -34.92 0.01 -49.64
C VAL A 708 -34.79 -0.40 -48.16
N PRO A 709 -35.26 0.41 -47.19
CA PRO A 709 -35.12 0.10 -45.76
C PRO A 709 -36.17 -0.92 -45.27
N VAL A 710 -35.75 -1.85 -44.40
CA VAL A 710 -36.56 -2.96 -43.86
C VAL A 710 -36.42 -3.02 -42.32
N PRO A 711 -37.51 -3.16 -41.54
CA PRO A 711 -37.43 -3.29 -40.07
C PRO A 711 -36.91 -4.67 -39.61
N ILE A 712 -36.07 -4.70 -38.58
CA ILE A 712 -35.50 -5.92 -37.96
C ILE A 712 -35.48 -5.83 -36.43
N THR A 713 -35.29 -6.97 -35.75
CA THR A 713 -35.10 -7.09 -34.30
C THR A 713 -33.74 -7.74 -33.96
N ALA A 714 -33.36 -7.76 -32.68
CA ALA A 714 -32.14 -8.44 -32.22
C ALA A 714 -32.11 -9.94 -32.58
N ASP A 715 -33.29 -10.57 -32.67
CA ASP A 715 -33.50 -12.01 -32.74
C ASP A 715 -33.68 -12.58 -34.16
N ASN A 716 -34.02 -11.74 -35.14
CA ASN A 716 -34.24 -12.16 -36.54
C ASN A 716 -33.20 -11.60 -37.52
N ARG A 717 -32.44 -10.55 -37.14
CA ARG A 717 -31.53 -9.81 -38.03
C ARG A 717 -30.58 -10.68 -38.86
N PHE A 718 -29.93 -11.68 -38.26
CA PHE A 718 -28.96 -12.52 -38.96
C PHE A 718 -29.61 -13.56 -39.88
N ARG A 719 -30.82 -14.02 -39.55
CA ARG A 719 -31.57 -15.03 -40.35
C ARG A 719 -32.12 -14.46 -41.64
N LEU A 720 -32.46 -13.17 -41.63
CA LEU A 720 -32.98 -12.45 -42.80
C LEU A 720 -31.88 -12.05 -43.80
N LEU A 721 -30.60 -12.20 -43.47
CA LEU A 721 -29.51 -11.88 -44.40
C LEU A 721 -29.40 -12.94 -45.51
N ARG A 722 -29.28 -12.50 -46.77
CA ARG A 722 -29.32 -13.37 -47.95
C ARG A 722 -28.20 -14.42 -47.93
N LYS A 723 -28.60 -15.69 -48.04
CA LYS A 723 -27.72 -16.85 -48.25
C LYS A 723 -27.73 -17.25 -49.74
N GLY A 724 -26.56 -17.40 -50.36
CA GLY A 724 -26.43 -17.85 -51.76
C GLY A 724 -26.93 -16.85 -52.80
N SER A 725 -27.15 -17.32 -54.03
CA SER A 725 -27.42 -16.52 -55.24
C SER A 725 -28.92 -16.31 -55.55
N SER A 726 -29.80 -16.35 -54.54
CA SER A 726 -31.21 -15.98 -54.71
C SER A 726 -31.37 -14.51 -55.11
N PRO A 727 -32.41 -14.13 -55.89
CA PRO A 727 -32.65 -12.73 -56.24
C PRO A 727 -32.98 -11.87 -55.00
N SER A 728 -32.60 -10.61 -55.03
CA SER A 728 -32.92 -9.63 -53.98
C SER A 728 -34.43 -9.47 -53.82
N SER A 729 -34.92 -9.51 -52.57
CA SER A 729 -36.34 -9.47 -52.25
C SER A 729 -36.58 -8.75 -50.91
N PRO A 730 -37.78 -8.21 -50.64
CA PRO A 730 -38.11 -7.69 -49.31
C PRO A 730 -38.11 -8.75 -48.19
N THR A 731 -37.90 -10.03 -48.52
CA THR A 731 -37.74 -11.15 -47.58
C THR A 731 -36.27 -11.60 -47.40
N SER A 732 -35.31 -10.98 -48.08
CA SER A 732 -33.88 -11.29 -47.96
C SER A 732 -33.01 -10.02 -48.05
N LEU A 733 -32.23 -9.76 -47.00
CA LEU A 733 -31.47 -8.53 -46.83
C LEU A 733 -30.09 -8.63 -47.49
N ASP A 734 -29.66 -7.56 -48.14
CA ASP A 734 -28.31 -7.40 -48.69
C ASP A 734 -27.31 -6.93 -47.63
N MET A 735 -27.75 -6.09 -46.68
CA MET A 735 -26.93 -5.47 -45.64
C MET A 735 -27.71 -5.23 -44.33
N LEU A 736 -27.01 -5.24 -43.19
CA LEU A 736 -27.55 -4.92 -41.86
C LEU A 736 -26.92 -3.64 -41.30
N CYS A 737 -27.75 -2.63 -41.01
CA CYS A 737 -27.35 -1.35 -40.43
C CYS A 737 -27.80 -1.25 -38.97
N ASP A 738 -27.07 -1.97 -38.11
CA ASP A 738 -27.33 -2.15 -36.68
C ASP A 738 -26.01 -2.27 -35.90
N ALA A 739 -26.07 -2.15 -34.57
CA ALA A 739 -24.96 -2.42 -33.67
C ALA A 739 -24.67 -3.94 -33.64
N VAL A 740 -23.81 -4.38 -34.56
CA VAL A 740 -23.38 -5.77 -34.69
C VAL A 740 -21.90 -5.89 -34.36
N THR A 741 -21.59 -6.49 -33.20
CA THR A 741 -20.23 -6.86 -32.83
C THR A 741 -19.66 -7.89 -33.82
N MET A 742 -18.49 -7.59 -34.39
CA MET A 742 -17.73 -8.52 -35.25
C MET A 742 -17.33 -9.76 -34.43
N ARG A 743 -17.81 -10.94 -34.84
CA ARG A 743 -17.42 -12.23 -34.26
C ARG A 743 -17.35 -13.31 -35.32
N PHE A 744 -16.13 -13.68 -35.71
CA PHE A 744 -15.87 -14.77 -36.66
C PHE A 744 -16.13 -16.17 -36.08
N SER A 745 -16.16 -16.30 -34.75
CA SER A 745 -16.53 -17.54 -34.06
C SER A 745 -18.04 -17.79 -33.98
N ASP A 746 -18.86 -16.77 -34.24
CA ASP A 746 -20.32 -16.90 -34.29
C ASP A 746 -20.76 -17.23 -35.72
N LEU A 747 -20.99 -18.53 -35.95
CA LEU A 747 -21.34 -19.07 -37.27
C LEU A 747 -22.65 -18.48 -37.84
N GLU A 748 -23.61 -18.07 -37.00
CA GLU A 748 -24.87 -17.46 -37.48
C GLU A 748 -24.61 -16.09 -38.12
N ARG A 749 -23.58 -15.36 -37.66
CA ARG A 749 -23.15 -14.07 -38.21
C ARG A 749 -22.15 -14.24 -39.36
N ALA A 750 -21.18 -15.13 -39.20
CA ALA A 750 -20.02 -15.23 -40.09
C ALA A 750 -20.24 -16.10 -41.35
N LEU A 751 -21.15 -17.07 -41.33
CA LEU A 751 -21.45 -17.87 -42.53
C LEU A 751 -22.13 -17.09 -43.67
N PRO A 752 -23.17 -16.26 -43.42
CA PRO A 752 -23.86 -15.55 -44.51
C PRO A 752 -23.21 -14.21 -44.90
N SER A 753 -22.24 -13.69 -44.14
CA SER A 753 -21.81 -12.29 -44.24
C SER A 753 -20.30 -12.04 -44.25
N ILE A 754 -19.89 -11.00 -44.97
CA ILE A 754 -18.61 -10.32 -44.80
C ILE A 754 -18.87 -9.03 -44.01
N PHE A 755 -18.01 -8.75 -43.02
CA PHE A 755 -18.08 -7.51 -42.25
C PHE A 755 -17.43 -6.34 -43.01
N SER A 756 -18.00 -5.14 -42.87
CA SER A 756 -17.38 -3.88 -43.26
C SER A 756 -16.13 -3.55 -42.44
N PRO A 757 -15.39 -2.46 -42.74
CA PRO A 757 -14.45 -1.88 -41.79
C PRO A 757 -15.18 -1.46 -40.51
N VAL A 758 -14.46 -1.33 -39.39
CA VAL A 758 -15.05 -0.98 -38.09
C VAL A 758 -15.60 0.44 -38.11
N VAL A 759 -16.92 0.58 -37.85
CA VAL A 759 -17.67 1.86 -37.88
C VAL A 759 -17.92 2.44 -36.49
N PHE A 760 -17.74 1.65 -35.43
CA PHE A 760 -17.81 2.09 -34.03
C PHE A 760 -17.05 1.11 -33.13
N ALA A 761 -16.62 1.57 -31.94
CA ALA A 761 -16.02 0.72 -30.92
C ALA A 761 -16.67 0.99 -29.56
N SER A 762 -17.29 -0.03 -28.99
CA SER A 762 -17.95 -0.04 -27.68
C SER A 762 -17.36 -1.17 -26.82
N GLY A 763 -18.12 -1.63 -25.83
CA GLY A 763 -17.79 -2.76 -24.97
C GLY A 763 -18.87 -2.98 -23.93
N VAL A 764 -19.05 -4.24 -23.50
CA VAL A 764 -19.99 -4.56 -22.42
C VAL A 764 -19.52 -3.86 -21.15
N SER A 765 -20.42 -3.11 -20.54
CA SER A 765 -20.26 -2.52 -19.22
C SER A 765 -21.49 -2.87 -18.38
N PHE A 766 -21.60 -2.26 -17.21
CA PHE A 766 -22.75 -2.46 -16.33
C PHE A 766 -23.14 -1.22 -15.54
N LEU A 767 -24.42 -1.19 -15.15
CA LEU A 767 -24.98 -0.33 -14.12
C LEU A 767 -25.29 -1.20 -12.90
N GLU A 768 -24.98 -0.71 -11.70
CA GLU A 768 -25.16 -1.43 -10.43
C GLU A 768 -26.00 -0.58 -9.46
N ARG A 769 -26.95 -1.25 -8.79
CA ARG A 769 -27.76 -0.69 -7.72
C ARG A 769 -27.46 -1.43 -6.42
N THR A 770 -27.06 -0.71 -5.38
CA THR A 770 -26.82 -1.31 -4.07
C THR A 770 -28.12 -1.71 -3.39
N GLY A 771 -28.15 -2.93 -2.89
CA GLY A 771 -29.20 -3.47 -2.04
C GLY A 771 -28.58 -4.04 -0.77
N ASN A 772 -29.32 -3.98 0.34
CA ASN A 772 -28.87 -4.50 1.64
C ASN A 772 -29.08 -6.02 1.79
N ASN A 773 -29.68 -6.71 0.80
CA ASN A 773 -29.94 -8.15 0.85
C ASN A 773 -29.06 -8.96 -0.12
N LEU A 774 -29.03 -10.27 0.13
CA LEU A 774 -27.85 -11.11 -0.04
C LEU A 774 -27.65 -11.78 -1.42
N HIS A 775 -28.32 -11.35 -2.49
CA HIS A 775 -28.25 -12.05 -3.80
C HIS A 775 -27.90 -11.11 -4.95
N THR A 776 -27.24 -11.63 -5.99
CA THR A 776 -26.77 -10.84 -7.13
C THR A 776 -27.52 -11.23 -8.40
N GLU A 777 -28.39 -10.33 -8.87
CA GLU A 777 -29.23 -10.51 -10.06
C GLU A 777 -28.59 -9.83 -11.29
N ILE A 778 -28.27 -10.59 -12.34
CA ILE A 778 -27.66 -10.09 -13.58
C ILE A 778 -28.67 -10.12 -14.73
N GLY A 779 -29.09 -8.94 -15.18
CA GLY A 779 -29.94 -8.75 -16.35
C GLY A 779 -29.14 -8.44 -17.62
N TYR A 780 -29.49 -9.09 -18.73
CA TYR A 780 -28.85 -8.97 -20.04
C TYR A 780 -29.83 -9.36 -21.16
N ILE A 781 -29.52 -9.04 -22.43
CA ILE A 781 -30.35 -9.44 -23.58
C ILE A 781 -29.96 -10.84 -24.08
N GLY A 782 -30.96 -11.72 -24.30
CA GLY A 782 -30.77 -13.14 -24.60
C GLY A 782 -29.87 -13.47 -25.79
N ASN A 783 -29.86 -12.63 -26.84
CA ASN A 783 -29.02 -12.77 -28.04
C ASN A 783 -27.96 -11.65 -28.19
N SER A 784 -27.40 -11.20 -27.05
CA SER A 784 -26.31 -10.22 -27.00
C SER A 784 -24.96 -10.83 -26.59
N THR A 785 -23.89 -10.08 -26.76
CA THR A 785 -22.55 -10.40 -26.25
C THR A 785 -22.46 -10.31 -24.73
N ALA A 786 -23.25 -9.43 -24.11
CA ALA A 786 -23.40 -9.32 -22.66
C ALA A 786 -23.85 -10.63 -22.00
N ARG A 787 -24.56 -11.51 -22.74
CA ARG A 787 -24.86 -12.89 -22.32
C ARG A 787 -23.59 -13.64 -21.89
N ASP A 788 -22.60 -13.73 -22.78
CA ASP A 788 -21.42 -14.55 -22.54
C ASP A 788 -20.51 -13.91 -21.46
N ILE A 789 -20.53 -12.57 -21.36
CA ILE A 789 -19.83 -11.81 -20.31
C ILE A 789 -20.50 -11.99 -18.94
N ALA A 790 -21.83 -12.03 -18.85
CA ALA A 790 -22.56 -12.32 -17.61
C ALA A 790 -22.16 -13.68 -17.03
N ARG A 791 -22.07 -14.71 -17.89
CA ARG A 791 -21.58 -16.02 -17.50
C ARG A 791 -20.14 -15.96 -16.97
N LYS A 792 -19.20 -15.38 -17.73
CA LYS A 792 -17.79 -15.26 -17.31
C LYS A 792 -17.65 -14.49 -15.98
N ALA A 793 -18.46 -13.45 -15.77
CA ALA A 793 -18.46 -12.66 -14.54
C ALA A 793 -18.91 -13.48 -13.30
N CYS A 794 -19.82 -14.44 -13.46
CA CYS A 794 -20.17 -15.41 -12.42
C CYS A 794 -19.01 -16.38 -12.16
N GLU A 795 -18.42 -16.96 -13.20
CA GLU A 795 -17.37 -17.98 -13.10
C GLU A 795 -16.11 -17.50 -12.33
N ILE A 796 -15.86 -16.18 -12.32
CA ILE A 796 -14.75 -15.55 -11.56
C ILE A 796 -15.18 -14.74 -10.32
N ASP A 797 -16.47 -14.74 -9.95
CA ASP A 797 -17.04 -13.92 -8.88
C ASP A 797 -16.66 -12.41 -9.00
N TYR A 798 -16.81 -11.86 -10.20
CA TYR A 798 -16.40 -10.48 -10.53
C TYR A 798 -17.03 -9.44 -9.59
N PHE A 799 -18.28 -9.66 -9.20
CA PHE A 799 -19.03 -8.76 -8.32
C PHE A 799 -18.76 -8.97 -6.83
N LYS A 800 -17.84 -9.88 -6.48
CA LYS A 800 -17.43 -10.17 -5.09
C LYS A 800 -18.66 -10.45 -4.22
N ALA A 801 -19.53 -11.32 -4.71
CA ALA A 801 -20.74 -11.75 -4.01
C ALA A 801 -20.45 -12.87 -3.01
N LEU A 802 -19.30 -13.56 -3.15
CA LEU A 802 -18.96 -14.76 -2.39
C LEU A 802 -17.65 -14.59 -1.62
N LEU A 803 -17.56 -15.22 -0.44
CA LEU A 803 -16.30 -15.36 0.27
C LEU A 803 -15.40 -16.38 -0.45
N PRO A 804 -14.06 -16.25 -0.39
CA PRO A 804 -13.14 -17.21 -1.02
C PRO A 804 -13.38 -18.68 -0.63
N SER A 805 -13.84 -18.93 0.61
CA SER A 805 -14.23 -20.26 1.11
C SER A 805 -15.49 -20.84 0.45
N GLU A 806 -16.39 -20.00 -0.06
CA GLU A 806 -17.68 -20.36 -0.67
C GLU A 806 -17.57 -20.57 -2.19
N ARG A 807 -16.41 -20.24 -2.78
CA ARG A 807 -16.13 -20.45 -4.20
C ARG A 807 -15.88 -21.93 -4.56
N LYS A 808 -15.81 -22.83 -3.57
CA LYS A 808 -15.73 -24.28 -3.79
C LYS A 808 -17.01 -24.74 -4.53
N ALA A 809 -16.84 -25.23 -5.76
CA ALA A 809 -17.90 -25.53 -6.74
C ALA A 809 -18.57 -24.34 -7.48
N LEU A 810 -18.10 -23.10 -7.33
CA LEU A 810 -18.66 -21.91 -8.01
C LEU A 810 -18.89 -22.12 -9.50
N TYR A 811 -17.87 -22.62 -10.22
CA TYR A 811 -17.97 -22.85 -11.67
C TYR A 811 -19.14 -23.75 -12.06
N GLN A 812 -19.39 -24.86 -11.33
CA GLN A 812 -20.52 -25.75 -11.65
C GLN A 812 -21.87 -25.16 -11.21
N ARG A 813 -21.92 -24.38 -10.10
CA ARG A 813 -23.11 -23.62 -9.69
C ARG A 813 -23.51 -22.61 -10.76
N CYS A 814 -22.57 -21.77 -11.20
CA CYS A 814 -22.74 -20.84 -12.32
C CYS A 814 -23.19 -21.57 -13.58
N ARG A 815 -22.52 -22.67 -13.97
CA ARG A 815 -22.87 -23.44 -15.18
C ARG A 815 -24.29 -24.02 -15.12
N MET A 816 -24.75 -24.51 -13.96
CA MET A 816 -26.10 -25.07 -13.80
C MET A 816 -27.17 -23.97 -13.91
N LEU A 817 -27.05 -22.91 -13.12
CA LEU A 817 -28.01 -21.79 -13.13
C LEU A 817 -28.05 -21.09 -14.50
N TRP A 818 -26.88 -20.97 -15.14
CA TRP A 818 -26.75 -20.51 -16.52
C TRP A 818 -27.56 -21.34 -17.52
N SER A 819 -27.33 -22.65 -17.53
CA SER A 819 -28.01 -23.55 -18.47
C SER A 819 -29.51 -23.61 -18.24
N ALA A 820 -29.98 -23.43 -16.99
CA ALA A 820 -31.41 -23.31 -16.68
C ALA A 820 -32.02 -22.04 -17.29
N ALA A 821 -31.38 -20.88 -17.10
CA ALA A 821 -31.84 -19.61 -17.66
C ALA A 821 -31.86 -19.60 -19.20
N VAL A 822 -30.82 -20.15 -19.85
CA VAL A 822 -30.78 -20.29 -21.33
C VAL A 822 -31.90 -21.21 -21.83
N THR A 823 -32.11 -22.36 -21.17
CA THR A 823 -33.16 -23.31 -21.56
C THR A 823 -34.56 -22.71 -21.42
N ASN A 824 -34.83 -22.00 -20.32
CA ASN A 824 -36.09 -21.27 -20.10
C ASN A 824 -36.36 -20.24 -21.22
N HIS A 825 -35.35 -19.42 -21.55
CA HIS A 825 -35.45 -18.43 -22.62
C HIS A 825 -35.75 -19.05 -24.00
N LEU A 826 -35.06 -20.13 -24.36
CA LEU A 826 -35.29 -20.84 -25.64
C LEU A 826 -36.71 -21.42 -25.75
N ILE A 827 -37.24 -22.00 -24.65
CA ILE A 827 -38.61 -22.56 -24.64
C ILE A 827 -39.65 -21.44 -24.72
N ARG A 828 -39.47 -20.32 -23.98
CA ARG A 828 -40.39 -19.17 -24.06
C ARG A 828 -40.45 -18.61 -25.49
N ARG A 829 -39.30 -18.41 -26.13
CA ARG A 829 -39.21 -17.88 -27.50
C ARG A 829 -40.01 -18.73 -28.50
N ARG A 830 -39.83 -20.06 -28.48
CA ARG A 830 -40.55 -20.99 -29.37
C ARG A 830 -42.07 -20.90 -29.22
N ASN A 831 -42.57 -20.63 -28.01
CA ASN A 831 -44.01 -20.53 -27.75
C ASN A 831 -44.62 -19.17 -28.16
N THR A 832 -43.80 -18.16 -28.48
CA THR A 832 -44.25 -16.80 -28.86
C THR A 832 -44.14 -16.47 -30.34
N GLU A 833 -43.32 -17.18 -31.14
CA GLU A 833 -43.21 -16.93 -32.58
C GLU A 833 -44.36 -17.64 -33.36
N PRO A 834 -45.16 -16.92 -34.19
CA PRO A 834 -46.22 -17.54 -34.97
C PRO A 834 -45.66 -18.39 -36.12
N GLN A 835 -46.24 -19.58 -36.34
CA GLN A 835 -45.78 -20.59 -37.32
C GLN A 835 -45.69 -20.11 -38.79
N PHE A 836 -46.21 -18.92 -39.13
CA PHE A 836 -46.41 -18.46 -40.50
C PHE A 836 -45.14 -18.06 -41.28
N ILE A 837 -43.96 -18.12 -40.66
CA ILE A 837 -42.66 -17.80 -41.31
C ILE A 837 -41.75 -19.04 -41.40
N LEU A 838 -42.10 -20.15 -40.74
CA LEU A 838 -41.34 -21.40 -40.78
C LEU A 838 -41.68 -22.20 -42.05
N SER A 839 -41.05 -21.84 -43.18
CA SER A 839 -40.73 -22.85 -44.18
C SER A 839 -39.89 -23.95 -43.50
N ALA A 840 -40.13 -25.22 -43.85
CA ALA A 840 -39.81 -26.38 -43.01
C ALA A 840 -38.30 -26.77 -42.92
N ALA A 841 -37.40 -25.80 -42.81
CA ALA A 841 -35.96 -25.99 -42.65
C ALA A 841 -35.33 -24.96 -41.70
N GLU A 842 -34.47 -25.46 -40.81
CA GLU A 842 -33.40 -24.73 -40.08
C GLU A 842 -33.68 -23.97 -38.76
N GLU A 843 -34.80 -24.14 -38.05
CA GLU A 843 -34.77 -23.95 -36.58
C GLU A 843 -34.70 -25.30 -35.87
N LYS A 844 -33.47 -25.81 -35.70
CA LYS A 844 -33.23 -27.20 -35.32
C LYS A 844 -33.74 -27.50 -33.90
N PRO A 845 -34.63 -28.49 -33.70
CA PRO A 845 -35.02 -28.98 -32.37
C PRO A 845 -33.84 -29.54 -31.54
N THR A 846 -32.65 -29.67 -32.15
CA THR A 846 -31.40 -30.00 -31.45
C THR A 846 -30.94 -28.93 -30.46
N ALA A 847 -31.30 -27.65 -30.62
CA ALA A 847 -30.79 -26.57 -29.74
C ALA A 847 -31.33 -26.66 -28.30
N ILE A 848 -32.66 -26.80 -28.15
CA ILE A 848 -33.30 -27.01 -26.84
C ILE A 848 -32.83 -28.33 -26.22
N LYS A 849 -32.72 -29.39 -27.02
CA LYS A 849 -32.23 -30.69 -26.59
C LYS A 849 -30.78 -30.64 -26.08
N GLN A 850 -29.90 -29.89 -26.74
CA GLN A 850 -28.52 -29.69 -26.29
C GLN A 850 -28.47 -28.90 -24.98
N SER A 851 -29.26 -27.81 -24.87
CA SER A 851 -29.33 -26.99 -23.65
C SER A 851 -29.79 -27.80 -22.42
N LEU A 852 -30.74 -28.73 -22.61
CA LEU A 852 -31.17 -29.67 -21.56
C LEU A 852 -30.09 -30.70 -21.19
N VAL A 853 -29.31 -31.19 -22.16
CA VAL A 853 -28.14 -32.07 -21.90
C VAL A 853 -27.07 -31.33 -21.10
N ASP A 854 -26.74 -30.09 -21.50
CA ASP A 854 -25.74 -29.26 -20.83
C ASP A 854 -26.15 -28.89 -19.39
N LEU A 855 -27.45 -28.64 -19.17
CA LEU A 855 -28.04 -28.45 -17.84
C LEU A 855 -27.90 -29.71 -16.97
N LYS A 856 -28.23 -30.88 -17.52
CA LYS A 856 -28.11 -32.14 -16.78
C LYS A 856 -26.65 -32.46 -16.43
N GLU A 857 -25.72 -32.29 -17.36
CA GLU A 857 -24.29 -32.52 -17.11
C GLU A 857 -23.74 -31.59 -16.01
N ALA A 858 -24.19 -30.33 -15.97
CA ALA A 858 -23.82 -29.38 -14.93
C ALA A 858 -24.37 -29.78 -13.55
N ALA A 859 -25.63 -30.21 -13.47
CA ALA A 859 -26.27 -30.65 -12.24
C ALA A 859 -25.65 -31.96 -11.69
N ASP A 860 -25.41 -32.95 -12.55
CA ASP A 860 -24.79 -34.23 -12.17
C ASP A 860 -23.36 -34.00 -11.63
N ARG A 861 -22.58 -33.10 -12.25
CA ARG A 861 -21.25 -32.70 -11.74
C ARG A 861 -21.31 -31.89 -10.43
N LEU A 862 -22.29 -31.00 -10.28
CA LEU A 862 -22.45 -30.23 -9.04
C LEU A 862 -22.74 -31.19 -7.88
N ASN A 863 -23.69 -32.11 -8.06
CA ASN A 863 -24.04 -33.12 -7.07
C ASN A 863 -22.84 -34.00 -6.65
N GLN A 864 -21.99 -34.40 -7.61
CA GLN A 864 -20.75 -35.11 -7.30
C GLN A 864 -19.82 -34.30 -6.40
N ILE A 865 -19.52 -33.04 -6.76
CA ILE A 865 -18.62 -32.18 -5.96
C ILE A 865 -19.22 -31.92 -4.57
N VAL A 866 -20.53 -31.72 -4.49
CA VAL A 866 -21.28 -31.51 -3.23
C VAL A 866 -21.09 -32.71 -2.29
N GLY A 867 -21.29 -33.94 -2.80
CA GLY A 867 -21.08 -35.17 -2.06
C GLY A 867 -19.62 -35.42 -1.65
N GLU A 868 -18.67 -35.29 -2.57
CA GLU A 868 -17.24 -35.49 -2.30
C GLU A 868 -16.65 -34.44 -1.34
N SER A 869 -17.17 -33.21 -1.38
CA SER A 869 -16.67 -32.09 -0.58
C SER A 869 -17.39 -31.88 0.76
N GLY A 870 -18.43 -32.67 1.06
CA GLY A 870 -19.26 -32.49 2.26
C GLY A 870 -20.02 -31.16 2.30
N ILE A 871 -20.38 -30.61 1.14
CA ILE A 871 -21.09 -29.33 1.06
C ILE A 871 -22.57 -29.57 1.36
N THR A 872 -23.11 -28.91 2.38
CA THR A 872 -24.53 -29.04 2.78
C THR A 872 -25.31 -27.73 2.70
N ARG A 873 -24.68 -26.65 2.23
CA ARG A 873 -25.16 -25.26 2.33
C ARG A 873 -25.51 -24.63 0.98
N LEU A 874 -25.95 -25.40 -0.01
CA LEU A 874 -26.47 -24.81 -1.25
C LEU A 874 -27.75 -24.00 -0.98
N PHE A 875 -28.02 -23.00 -1.81
CA PHE A 875 -29.25 -22.21 -1.70
C PHE A 875 -30.48 -23.11 -1.94
N PRO A 876 -31.60 -22.96 -1.18
CA PRO A 876 -32.70 -23.94 -1.22
C PRO A 876 -33.29 -24.14 -2.61
N GLU A 877 -33.40 -23.08 -3.40
CA GLU A 877 -33.86 -23.07 -4.78
C GLU A 877 -32.86 -23.78 -5.71
N THR A 878 -31.56 -23.54 -5.53
CA THR A 878 -30.46 -24.18 -6.26
C THR A 878 -30.38 -25.68 -5.95
N GLN A 879 -30.52 -26.05 -4.66
CA GLN A 879 -30.59 -27.44 -4.21
C GLN A 879 -31.82 -28.14 -4.80
N LYS A 880 -33.01 -27.53 -4.69
CA LYS A 880 -34.26 -28.05 -5.24
C LYS A 880 -34.19 -28.26 -6.75
N LEU A 881 -33.60 -27.30 -7.49
CA LEU A 881 -33.39 -27.43 -8.93
C LEU A 881 -32.44 -28.60 -9.26
N MET A 882 -31.32 -28.72 -8.53
CA MET A 882 -30.38 -29.83 -8.67
C MET A 882 -31.05 -31.19 -8.40
N ASP A 883 -31.79 -31.31 -7.30
CA ASP A 883 -32.48 -32.55 -6.91
C ASP A 883 -33.50 -32.99 -7.97
N ILE A 884 -34.26 -32.05 -8.55
CA ILE A 884 -35.23 -32.33 -9.64
C ILE A 884 -34.54 -32.81 -10.93
N ILE A 885 -33.35 -32.30 -11.25
CA ILE A 885 -32.60 -32.66 -12.48
C ILE A 885 -31.81 -33.99 -12.32
N VAL A 886 -31.32 -34.27 -11.11
CA VAL A 886 -30.47 -35.42 -10.81
C VAL A 886 -31.30 -36.67 -10.50
N ALA A 887 -32.47 -36.53 -9.86
CA ALA A 887 -33.31 -37.66 -9.46
C ALA A 887 -33.79 -38.52 -10.67
N LYS A 888 -33.48 -39.82 -10.63
CA LYS A 888 -33.94 -40.79 -11.65
C LYS A 888 -35.43 -41.16 -11.54
N GLN A 889 -36.07 -40.90 -10.40
CA GLN A 889 -37.48 -41.13 -10.15
C GLN A 889 -38.02 -40.04 -9.21
N PRO A 890 -39.12 -39.36 -9.57
CA PRO A 890 -39.81 -38.48 -8.64
C PRO A 890 -40.75 -39.29 -7.75
N ALA A 891 -40.95 -38.82 -6.51
CA ALA A 891 -42.15 -39.20 -5.77
C ALA A 891 -43.38 -38.59 -6.49
N PRO A 892 -44.50 -39.31 -6.66
CA PRO A 892 -45.71 -38.73 -7.24
C PRO A 892 -46.18 -37.51 -6.42
N PRO A 893 -46.58 -36.38 -7.03
CA PRO A 893 -46.99 -36.22 -8.43
C PRO A 893 -46.05 -35.35 -9.29
N ALA A 894 -44.76 -35.21 -8.98
CA ALA A 894 -43.85 -34.38 -9.78
C ALA A 894 -43.41 -35.11 -11.09
N PRO A 895 -43.35 -34.45 -12.25
CA PRO A 895 -42.83 -35.04 -13.48
C PRO A 895 -41.30 -35.08 -13.50
N ALA A 896 -40.72 -36.12 -14.11
CA ALA A 896 -39.27 -36.33 -14.20
C ALA A 896 -38.66 -35.67 -15.44
N LEU A 897 -37.57 -34.91 -15.29
CA LEU A 897 -36.90 -34.26 -16.42
C LEU A 897 -36.49 -35.21 -17.58
N PRO A 898 -36.04 -36.47 -17.35
CA PRO A 898 -35.68 -37.39 -18.43
C PRO A 898 -36.85 -37.85 -19.33
N ALA A 899 -38.10 -37.58 -18.96
CA ALA A 899 -39.30 -37.93 -19.73
C ALA A 899 -39.98 -36.72 -20.37
N LEU A 900 -39.54 -35.49 -20.08
CA LEU A 900 -40.10 -34.25 -20.61
C LEU A 900 -39.51 -33.92 -21.99
N THR A 901 -39.93 -34.68 -23.01
CA THR A 901 -39.85 -34.20 -24.38
C THR A 901 -40.87 -33.08 -24.56
N CYS A 902 -40.41 -31.85 -24.82
CA CYS A 902 -41.21 -30.84 -25.50
C CYS A 902 -41.49 -31.35 -26.92
N ASP A 903 -42.50 -32.22 -27.05
CA ASP A 903 -42.78 -32.97 -28.26
C ASP A 903 -43.22 -32.06 -29.40
N GLU A 904 -42.85 -32.42 -30.62
CA GLU A 904 -42.94 -31.57 -31.80
C GLU A 904 -44.38 -31.31 -32.25
N ASN A 905 -45.33 -32.08 -31.72
CA ASN A 905 -46.71 -32.13 -32.20
C ASN A 905 -47.77 -31.57 -31.23
N ASN A 906 -47.48 -31.37 -29.93
CA ASN A 906 -48.46 -30.83 -28.98
C ASN A 906 -47.81 -30.12 -27.76
N PRO A 907 -47.50 -28.81 -27.86
CA PRO A 907 -46.50 -28.17 -26.98
C PRO A 907 -47.03 -27.68 -25.61
N THR A 908 -48.32 -27.82 -25.29
CA THR A 908 -48.92 -26.90 -24.32
C THR A 908 -48.67 -27.20 -22.86
N ASP A 909 -48.61 -28.45 -22.39
CA ASP A 909 -48.63 -28.72 -20.94
C ASP A 909 -47.30 -29.25 -20.39
N ASP A 910 -46.61 -30.13 -21.12
CA ASP A 910 -45.27 -30.58 -20.75
C ASP A 910 -44.23 -29.44 -20.77
N CYS A 911 -44.26 -28.59 -21.80
CA CYS A 911 -43.37 -27.42 -21.83
C CYS A 911 -43.72 -26.37 -20.76
N LYS A 912 -44.99 -26.23 -20.34
CA LYS A 912 -45.35 -25.39 -19.18
C LYS A 912 -44.79 -25.98 -17.88
N ALA A 913 -44.81 -27.30 -17.72
CA ALA A 913 -44.21 -27.95 -16.55
C ALA A 913 -42.68 -27.71 -16.50
N VAL A 914 -41.97 -27.82 -17.63
CA VAL A 914 -40.54 -27.46 -17.72
C VAL A 914 -40.31 -25.98 -17.41
N LEU A 915 -41.11 -25.07 -17.98
CA LEU A 915 -40.99 -23.63 -17.74
C LEU A 915 -41.17 -23.27 -16.26
N ASN A 916 -42.10 -23.92 -15.55
CA ASN A 916 -42.32 -23.72 -14.11
C ASN A 916 -41.17 -24.25 -13.24
N ILE A 917 -40.39 -25.23 -13.73
CA ILE A 917 -39.20 -25.76 -13.04
C ILE A 917 -37.98 -24.85 -13.27
N LEU A 918 -37.87 -24.25 -14.45
CA LEU A 918 -36.73 -23.41 -14.86
C LEU A 918 -36.96 -21.90 -14.64
N GLU A 919 -38.09 -21.48 -14.10
CA GLU A 919 -38.37 -20.08 -13.77
C GLU A 919 -37.69 -19.68 -12.46
N ASP A 920 -36.74 -18.75 -12.55
CA ASP A 920 -36.06 -18.18 -11.39
C ASP A 920 -36.99 -17.16 -10.69
N PRO A 921 -37.36 -17.38 -9.41
CA PRO A 921 -38.27 -16.49 -8.69
C PRO A 921 -37.70 -15.08 -8.45
N PHE A 922 -36.37 -14.92 -8.41
CA PHE A 922 -35.72 -13.64 -8.19
C PHE A 922 -35.88 -12.72 -9.41
N CYS A 923 -35.78 -13.28 -10.62
CA CYS A 923 -36.02 -12.53 -11.86
C CYS A 923 -37.46 -11.99 -11.95
N ALA A 924 -38.42 -12.69 -11.36
CA ALA A 924 -39.83 -12.26 -11.23
C ALA A 924 -40.11 -11.33 -10.03
N GLY A 925 -39.09 -10.94 -9.26
CA GLY A 925 -39.23 -10.04 -8.11
C GLY A 925 -39.90 -10.66 -6.88
N LYS A 926 -39.99 -12.00 -6.79
CA LYS A 926 -40.58 -12.72 -5.65
C LYS A 926 -39.48 -13.05 -4.64
N LEU A 927 -39.45 -12.33 -3.52
CA LEU A 927 -38.53 -12.61 -2.40
C LEU A 927 -38.94 -13.86 -1.62
N PRO A 928 -38.05 -14.85 -1.43
CA PRO A 928 -38.16 -15.81 -0.33
C PRO A 928 -38.00 -15.07 1.02
N GLN A 929 -38.81 -15.40 2.02
CA GLN A 929 -38.59 -14.91 3.38
C GLN A 929 -37.32 -15.53 3.96
N GLN A 930 -36.27 -14.74 4.13
CA GLN A 930 -35.08 -15.19 4.84
C GLN A 930 -35.35 -15.28 6.34
N SER A 931 -35.08 -16.45 6.91
CA SER A 931 -35.19 -16.74 8.33
C SER A 931 -33.97 -16.24 9.12
N ASN A 932 -34.15 -16.00 10.42
CA ASN A 932 -33.10 -15.58 11.35
C ASN A 932 -32.12 -16.73 11.68
N LEU A 933 -31.47 -17.31 10.67
CA LEU A 933 -30.51 -18.40 10.85
C LEU A 933 -29.13 -17.87 11.32
N PRO A 934 -28.43 -18.62 12.19
CA PRO A 934 -27.02 -18.41 12.50
C PRO A 934 -26.16 -18.34 11.24
N VAL A 935 -25.06 -17.58 11.26
CA VAL A 935 -24.23 -17.36 10.06
C VAL A 935 -23.65 -18.67 9.51
N GLU A 936 -23.35 -19.64 10.37
CA GLU A 936 -22.92 -20.97 9.92
C GLU A 936 -24.03 -21.79 9.24
N ASP A 937 -25.30 -21.59 9.58
CA ASP A 937 -26.42 -22.36 9.00
C ASP A 937 -27.06 -21.67 7.79
N ARG A 938 -26.53 -20.50 7.38
CA ARG A 938 -27.00 -19.80 6.20
C ARG A 938 -26.56 -20.53 4.93
N PRO A 939 -27.46 -20.66 3.94
CA PRO A 939 -27.07 -21.13 2.62
C PRO A 939 -26.14 -20.12 1.95
N TRP A 940 -25.26 -20.64 1.09
CA TRP A 940 -24.40 -19.83 0.23
C TRP A 940 -25.23 -18.97 -0.73
N LEU A 941 -24.71 -17.78 -1.01
CA LEU A 941 -25.34 -16.82 -1.91
C LEU A 941 -25.17 -17.28 -3.36
N ASP A 942 -26.13 -17.01 -4.24
CA ASP A 942 -26.08 -17.41 -5.65
C ASP A 942 -26.19 -16.20 -6.61
N TYR A 943 -25.79 -16.45 -7.86
CA TYR A 943 -25.91 -15.55 -8.99
C TYR A 943 -27.13 -15.93 -9.84
N HIS A 944 -28.04 -14.97 -10.03
CA HIS A 944 -29.29 -15.18 -10.76
C HIS A 944 -29.22 -14.52 -12.14
N PHE A 945 -29.54 -15.29 -13.19
CA PHE A 945 -29.43 -14.85 -14.59
C PHE A 945 -30.82 -14.51 -15.15
N CYS A 946 -31.06 -13.25 -15.46
CA CYS A 946 -32.36 -12.74 -15.88
C CYS A 946 -32.33 -12.24 -17.35
N PRO A 947 -32.44 -13.14 -18.35
CA PRO A 947 -32.45 -12.77 -19.76
C PRO A 947 -33.74 -12.00 -20.12
N GLN A 948 -33.59 -10.84 -20.75
CA GLN A 948 -34.68 -9.98 -21.23
C GLN A 948 -34.77 -9.97 -22.77
N GLN A 949 -35.93 -9.57 -23.29
CA GLN A 949 -36.20 -9.50 -24.74
C GLN A 949 -35.69 -8.18 -25.35
N SER A 950 -36.07 -7.04 -24.77
CA SER A 950 -35.61 -5.71 -25.21
C SER A 950 -34.84 -4.95 -24.14
N HIS A 951 -34.10 -3.93 -24.57
CA HIS A 951 -33.42 -3.01 -23.65
C HIS A 951 -34.37 -2.07 -22.91
N ASP A 952 -35.63 -1.95 -23.34
CA ASP A 952 -36.66 -1.18 -22.64
C ASP A 952 -37.21 -2.00 -21.46
N ASP A 953 -37.53 -3.28 -21.66
CA ASP A 953 -37.89 -4.21 -20.58
C ASP A 953 -36.77 -4.31 -19.53
N LEU A 954 -35.51 -4.32 -19.98
CA LEU A 954 -34.34 -4.47 -19.12
C LEU A 954 -34.04 -3.21 -18.28
N VAL A 955 -34.23 -2.00 -18.81
CA VAL A 955 -34.10 -0.77 -18.01
C VAL A 955 -35.29 -0.60 -17.05
N GLU A 956 -36.49 -1.01 -17.45
CA GLU A 956 -37.66 -1.06 -16.57
C GLU A 956 -37.43 -2.02 -15.40
N TRP A 957 -37.06 -3.28 -15.67
CA TRP A 957 -36.71 -4.28 -14.66
C TRP A 957 -35.62 -3.79 -13.69
N PHE A 958 -34.61 -3.10 -14.19
CA PHE A 958 -33.52 -2.58 -13.37
C PHE A 958 -33.98 -1.43 -12.45
N CYS A 959 -34.76 -0.48 -12.97
CA CYS A 959 -35.14 0.72 -12.22
C CYS A 959 -36.37 0.52 -11.31
N THR A 960 -37.31 -0.37 -11.66
CA THR A 960 -38.51 -0.68 -10.84
C THR A 960 -38.24 -1.60 -9.64
N ALA A 961 -36.99 -2.02 -9.43
CA ALA A 961 -36.61 -2.99 -8.40
C ALA A 961 -37.04 -2.56 -6.97
N PRO A 962 -37.53 -3.49 -6.12
CA PRO A 962 -37.79 -3.22 -4.72
C PRO A 962 -36.52 -2.82 -3.96
N PRO A 963 -36.60 -1.99 -2.90
CA PRO A 963 -35.46 -1.67 -2.06
C PRO A 963 -34.91 -2.93 -1.39
N GLY A 964 -33.62 -3.19 -1.56
CA GLY A 964 -32.92 -4.35 -0.98
C GLY A 964 -32.25 -5.27 -2.01
N HIS A 965 -32.70 -5.27 -3.28
CA HIS A 965 -32.12 -6.12 -4.34
C HIS A 965 -30.84 -5.51 -4.92
N ARG A 966 -29.77 -6.32 -5.05
CA ARG A 966 -28.55 -5.96 -5.79
C ARG A 966 -28.70 -6.39 -7.25
N ARG A 967 -29.23 -5.48 -8.08
CA ARG A 967 -29.37 -5.69 -9.53
C ARG A 967 -28.20 -5.11 -10.32
N ILE A 968 -27.83 -5.83 -11.37
CA ILE A 968 -26.82 -5.45 -12.35
C ILE A 968 -27.48 -5.48 -13.73
N TYR A 969 -27.46 -4.34 -14.43
CA TYR A 969 -27.84 -4.27 -15.84
C TYR A 969 -26.55 -4.31 -16.67
N MET A 970 -26.32 -5.41 -17.38
CA MET A 970 -25.24 -5.55 -18.35
C MET A 970 -25.67 -5.24 -19.79
N GLY A 971 -24.78 -4.59 -20.53
CA GLY A 971 -24.95 -4.30 -21.95
C GLY A 971 -23.86 -3.37 -22.46
N ASP A 972 -23.90 -3.03 -23.75
CA ASP A 972 -22.93 -2.11 -24.34
C ASP A 972 -23.05 -0.72 -23.68
N ARG A 973 -21.92 -0.17 -23.24
CA ARG A 973 -21.89 1.00 -22.34
C ARG A 973 -22.76 2.16 -22.84
N GLU A 974 -22.57 2.56 -24.09
CA GLU A 974 -23.28 3.69 -24.67
C GLU A 974 -24.79 3.42 -24.83
N LEU A 975 -25.18 2.15 -25.01
CA LEU A 975 -26.58 1.74 -25.14
C LEU A 975 -27.27 1.77 -23.77
N ILE A 976 -26.68 1.15 -22.73
CA ILE A 976 -27.28 1.12 -21.40
C ILE A 976 -27.40 2.52 -20.78
N LEU A 977 -26.42 3.41 -21.05
CA LEU A 977 -26.49 4.82 -20.67
C LEU A 977 -27.54 5.59 -21.46
N GLY A 978 -27.64 5.36 -22.77
CA GLY A 978 -28.69 5.94 -23.62
C GLY A 978 -30.09 5.59 -23.11
N LYS A 979 -30.34 4.31 -22.81
CA LYS A 979 -31.62 3.82 -22.26
C LYS A 979 -31.90 4.38 -20.87
N LEU A 980 -30.90 4.42 -19.98
CA LEU A 980 -31.03 5.08 -18.68
C LEU A 980 -31.41 6.56 -18.83
N ALA A 981 -30.77 7.30 -19.74
CA ALA A 981 -31.07 8.71 -19.98
C ALA A 981 -32.45 8.95 -20.63
N VAL A 982 -32.98 8.00 -21.40
CA VAL A 982 -34.38 8.01 -21.87
C VAL A 982 -35.32 7.75 -20.70
N TRP A 983 -35.10 6.67 -19.93
CA TRP A 983 -35.89 6.32 -18.75
C TRP A 983 -35.97 7.47 -17.74
N THR A 984 -34.83 8.08 -17.39
CA THR A 984 -34.78 9.16 -16.39
C THR A 984 -35.56 10.40 -16.82
N ARG A 985 -35.66 10.69 -18.12
CA ARG A 985 -36.47 11.79 -18.65
C ARG A 985 -37.97 11.50 -18.63
N ALA A 986 -38.38 10.23 -18.75
CA ALA A 986 -39.78 9.84 -18.74
C ALA A 986 -40.32 9.59 -17.31
N ASN A 987 -39.53 8.89 -16.48
CA ASN A 987 -39.98 8.25 -15.23
C ASN A 987 -39.27 8.78 -13.96
N GLY A 988 -38.31 9.70 -14.10
CA GLY A 988 -37.54 10.26 -12.98
C GLY A 988 -36.26 9.49 -12.61
N PRO A 989 -35.53 9.94 -11.57
CA PRO A 989 -34.19 9.43 -11.25
C PRO A 989 -34.21 7.98 -10.75
N CYS A 990 -33.32 7.17 -11.32
CA CYS A 990 -33.09 5.78 -10.91
C CYS A 990 -31.89 5.71 -9.95
N ASN A 991 -32.01 4.97 -8.84
CA ASN A 991 -30.97 4.91 -7.81
C ASN A 991 -29.84 3.94 -8.22
N ILE A 992 -28.66 4.47 -8.53
CA ILE A 992 -27.53 3.75 -9.15
C ILE A 992 -26.23 4.27 -8.53
N GLU A 993 -25.29 3.38 -8.16
CA GLU A 993 -24.00 3.79 -7.58
C GLU A 993 -23.10 4.53 -8.59
N ARG A 994 -23.13 4.07 -9.84
CA ARG A 994 -22.27 4.54 -10.93
C ARG A 994 -23.13 4.98 -12.13
N PRO A 995 -23.80 6.14 -12.05
CA PRO A 995 -24.71 6.59 -13.11
C PRO A 995 -24.03 6.87 -14.46
N GLN A 996 -22.69 6.96 -14.51
CA GLN A 996 -21.91 7.06 -15.75
C GLN A 996 -21.47 5.70 -16.33
N GLY A 997 -21.90 4.58 -15.73
CA GLY A 997 -21.48 3.23 -16.12
C GLY A 997 -20.11 2.83 -15.56
N SER A 998 -19.90 1.53 -15.42
CA SER A 998 -18.66 0.93 -14.90
C SER A 998 -17.48 1.02 -15.89
N GLU A 999 -16.37 0.34 -15.60
CA GLU A 999 -15.33 0.04 -16.59
C GLU A 999 -15.88 -0.89 -17.71
N TYR A 1000 -15.14 -1.04 -18.80
CA TYR A 1000 -15.46 -1.98 -19.87
C TYR A 1000 -14.99 -3.39 -19.47
N LEU A 1001 -15.88 -4.38 -19.60
CA LEU A 1001 -15.63 -5.81 -19.39
C LEU A 1001 -15.24 -6.55 -20.68
N SER A 1002 -15.60 -6.00 -21.84
CA SER A 1002 -15.17 -6.44 -23.16
C SER A 1002 -14.83 -5.24 -24.04
N TYR A 1003 -14.12 -5.47 -25.14
CA TYR A 1003 -13.98 -4.53 -26.26
C TYR A 1003 -14.80 -5.06 -27.44
N GLU A 1004 -15.65 -4.23 -28.03
CA GLU A 1004 -16.60 -4.65 -29.06
C GLU A 1004 -16.59 -3.71 -30.28
N PRO A 1005 -15.95 -4.11 -31.39
CA PRO A 1005 -16.01 -3.38 -32.65
C PRO A 1005 -17.31 -3.69 -33.38
N TYR A 1006 -18.01 -2.64 -33.81
CA TYR A 1006 -19.17 -2.76 -34.69
C TYR A 1006 -18.74 -2.60 -36.14
N ALA A 1007 -19.24 -3.48 -37.00
CA ALA A 1007 -19.17 -3.39 -38.44
C ALA A 1007 -20.51 -3.82 -39.03
N PHE A 1008 -20.83 -3.36 -40.23
CA PHE A 1008 -22.04 -3.77 -40.93
C PHE A 1008 -21.82 -5.13 -41.60
N PRO A 1009 -22.65 -6.16 -41.31
CA PRO A 1009 -22.73 -7.38 -42.10
C PRO A 1009 -23.29 -7.10 -43.49
N ILE A 1010 -22.61 -7.59 -44.52
CA ILE A 1010 -23.00 -7.51 -45.94
C ILE A 1010 -23.06 -8.94 -46.48
N SER A 1011 -24.09 -9.30 -47.24
CA SER A 1011 -24.20 -10.64 -47.80
C SER A 1011 -23.03 -10.97 -48.74
N MET A 1012 -22.41 -12.15 -48.58
CA MET A 1012 -21.31 -12.61 -49.44
C MET A 1012 -21.68 -12.79 -50.93
N SER A 1013 -22.97 -12.71 -51.24
CA SER A 1013 -23.52 -12.94 -52.58
C SER A 1013 -23.31 -11.78 -53.57
N ASP A 1014 -22.79 -10.63 -53.13
CA ASP A 1014 -22.60 -9.45 -53.98
C ASP A 1014 -21.25 -8.75 -53.71
N ALA A 1015 -20.23 -9.14 -54.47
CA ALA A 1015 -18.86 -8.64 -54.30
C ALA A 1015 -18.72 -7.14 -54.61
N GLU A 1016 -19.52 -6.60 -55.53
CA GLU A 1016 -19.48 -5.17 -55.88
C GLU A 1016 -20.02 -4.30 -54.74
N LEU A 1017 -21.16 -4.71 -54.15
CA LEU A 1017 -21.74 -4.04 -52.99
C LEU A 1017 -20.77 -4.04 -51.80
N ILE A 1018 -20.07 -5.16 -51.56
CA ILE A 1018 -19.04 -5.26 -50.51
C ILE A 1018 -17.93 -4.22 -50.74
N GLN A 1019 -17.36 -4.15 -51.94
CA GLN A 1019 -16.29 -3.20 -52.27
C GLN A 1019 -16.78 -1.74 -52.19
N PHE A 1020 -18.00 -1.46 -52.66
CA PHE A 1020 -18.62 -0.14 -52.59
C PHE A 1020 -18.77 0.33 -51.14
N VAL A 1021 -19.39 -0.49 -50.28
CA VAL A 1021 -19.61 -0.16 -48.86
C VAL A 1021 -18.28 0.01 -48.12
N GLN A 1022 -17.30 -0.88 -48.37
CA GLN A 1022 -15.96 -0.76 -47.79
C GLN A 1022 -15.29 0.57 -48.16
N ARG A 1023 -15.29 0.96 -49.45
CA ARG A 1023 -14.70 2.23 -49.92
C ARG A 1023 -15.39 3.44 -49.30
N ARG A 1024 -16.72 3.49 -49.33
CA ARG A 1024 -17.51 4.61 -48.80
C ARG A 1024 -17.32 4.82 -47.30
N ILE A 1025 -17.10 3.76 -46.52
CA ILE A 1025 -16.77 3.86 -45.09
C ILE A 1025 -15.41 4.54 -44.90
N TYR A 1026 -14.37 4.16 -45.65
CA TYR A 1026 -13.07 4.84 -45.58
C TYR A 1026 -13.17 6.32 -45.99
N GLU A 1027 -13.92 6.64 -47.06
CA GLU A 1027 -14.17 8.03 -47.49
C GLU A 1027 -14.83 8.85 -46.35
N ILE A 1028 -15.89 8.33 -45.72
CA ILE A 1028 -16.59 8.99 -44.59
C ILE A 1028 -15.64 9.23 -43.40
N PHE A 1029 -14.80 8.25 -43.04
CA PHE A 1029 -13.88 8.39 -41.90
C PHE A 1029 -12.70 9.33 -42.15
N SER A 1030 -12.33 9.61 -43.41
CA SER A 1030 -11.31 10.62 -43.74
C SER A 1030 -11.71 12.03 -43.25
N HIS A 1031 -13.01 12.33 -43.20
CA HIS A 1031 -13.54 13.64 -42.77
C HIS A 1031 -13.75 13.71 -41.25
N ARG A 1032 -12.65 13.69 -40.49
CA ARG A 1032 -12.63 13.68 -39.00
C ARG A 1032 -13.58 14.69 -38.33
N VAL A 1033 -13.67 15.92 -38.83
CA VAL A 1033 -14.53 16.98 -38.24
C VAL A 1033 -16.00 16.61 -38.35
N GLU A 1034 -16.43 16.08 -39.49
CA GLU A 1034 -17.80 15.63 -39.72
C GLU A 1034 -18.13 14.41 -38.84
N MET A 1035 -17.19 13.45 -38.74
CA MET A 1035 -17.36 12.29 -37.86
C MET A 1035 -17.44 12.67 -36.38
N MET A 1036 -16.68 13.67 -35.93
CA MET A 1036 -16.78 14.20 -34.58
C MET A 1036 -18.11 14.93 -34.33
N SER A 1037 -18.63 15.69 -35.31
CA SER A 1037 -19.94 16.35 -35.17
C SER A 1037 -21.10 15.35 -35.15
N ARG A 1038 -21.05 14.29 -35.97
CA ARG A 1038 -21.99 13.16 -35.97
C ARG A 1038 -22.05 12.44 -34.62
N PHE A 1039 -20.90 12.20 -34.00
CA PHE A 1039 -20.84 11.66 -32.64
C PHE A 1039 -21.48 12.63 -31.63
N GLN A 1040 -21.13 13.92 -31.65
CA GLN A 1040 -21.71 14.90 -30.73
C GLN A 1040 -23.22 15.06 -30.88
N ALA A 1041 -23.75 14.98 -32.11
CA ALA A 1041 -25.18 15.01 -32.39
C ALA A 1041 -25.93 13.79 -31.84
N SER A 1042 -25.34 12.59 -31.92
CA SER A 1042 -25.97 11.35 -31.46
C SER A 1042 -25.81 11.10 -29.96
N PHE A 1043 -24.70 11.53 -29.36
CA PHE A 1043 -24.30 11.20 -27.97
C PHE A 1043 -24.17 12.45 -27.07
N GLY A 1044 -24.94 13.51 -27.35
CA GLY A 1044 -24.80 14.84 -26.74
C GLY A 1044 -24.38 14.87 -25.26
N GLY A 1045 -23.31 15.62 -24.96
CA GLY A 1045 -22.74 15.78 -23.61
C GLY A 1045 -21.75 14.68 -23.17
N HIS A 1046 -21.65 13.56 -23.88
CA HIS A 1046 -20.76 12.46 -23.53
C HIS A 1046 -19.38 12.61 -24.20
N LYS A 1047 -18.31 12.16 -23.51
CA LYS A 1047 -16.96 12.04 -24.09
C LYS A 1047 -16.84 10.71 -24.83
N MET A 1048 -16.12 10.70 -25.95
CA MET A 1048 -15.75 9.45 -26.64
C MET A 1048 -14.96 8.53 -25.69
N SER A 1049 -15.17 7.23 -25.82
CA SER A 1049 -14.33 6.23 -25.15
C SER A 1049 -12.90 6.25 -25.72
N PRO A 1050 -11.86 5.81 -24.97
CA PRO A 1050 -10.51 5.69 -25.52
C PRO A 1050 -10.46 4.77 -26.74
N ALA A 1051 -11.21 3.66 -26.70
CA ALA A 1051 -11.38 2.72 -27.81
C ALA A 1051 -11.90 3.41 -29.09
N LEU A 1052 -12.96 4.21 -28.96
CA LEU A 1052 -13.56 4.95 -30.07
C LEU A 1052 -12.64 6.07 -30.57
N ALA A 1053 -11.93 6.75 -29.66
CA ALA A 1053 -10.94 7.76 -30.03
C ALA A 1053 -9.77 7.17 -30.83
N TYR A 1054 -9.28 5.97 -30.48
CA TYR A 1054 -8.29 5.25 -31.27
C TYR A 1054 -8.83 4.80 -32.63
N LEU A 1055 -10.08 4.36 -32.72
CA LEU A 1055 -10.70 4.05 -34.03
C LEU A 1055 -10.72 5.28 -34.95
N PHE A 1056 -11.10 6.45 -34.41
CA PHE A 1056 -11.10 7.71 -35.14
C PHE A 1056 -9.69 8.17 -35.55
N LEU A 1057 -8.65 7.79 -34.82
CA LEU A 1057 -7.25 8.04 -35.20
C LEU A 1057 -6.73 7.04 -36.24
N LEU A 1058 -7.13 5.77 -36.16
CA LEU A 1058 -6.71 4.71 -37.09
C LEU A 1058 -7.34 4.84 -38.47
N ASN A 1059 -8.60 5.31 -38.54
CA ASN A 1059 -9.32 5.47 -39.81
C ASN A 1059 -9.16 6.88 -40.44
N ALA A 1060 -8.48 7.81 -39.76
CA ALA A 1060 -8.25 9.15 -40.29
C ALA A 1060 -7.12 9.16 -41.34
N VAL A 1061 -7.50 9.29 -42.60
CA VAL A 1061 -6.58 9.59 -43.71
C VAL A 1061 -6.73 11.08 -44.03
N GLU A 1062 -5.75 11.90 -43.63
CA GLU A 1062 -5.69 13.30 -44.08
C GLU A 1062 -5.16 13.36 -45.52
N ASN A 1063 -5.82 14.12 -46.40
CA ASN A 1063 -5.39 14.28 -47.80
C ASN A 1063 -3.96 14.84 -47.89
N GLU A 1064 -3.06 14.12 -48.56
CA GLU A 1064 -1.68 14.58 -48.82
C GLU A 1064 -1.63 15.92 -49.57
N GLU A 1065 -2.66 16.27 -50.35
CA GLU A 1065 -2.78 17.57 -51.03
C GLU A 1065 -2.75 18.77 -50.05
N ASN A 1066 -3.14 18.59 -48.79
CA ASN A 1066 -3.05 19.64 -47.76
C ASN A 1066 -1.67 19.75 -47.10
N LEU A 1067 -0.74 18.83 -47.40
CA LEU A 1067 0.63 18.80 -46.87
C LEU A 1067 1.67 19.37 -47.85
N GLY A 1068 1.28 19.62 -49.11
CA GLY A 1068 2.13 20.30 -50.09
C GLY A 1068 2.13 21.84 -49.91
N PRO A 1069 3.25 22.54 -50.13
CA PRO A 1069 3.28 23.99 -50.10
C PRO A 1069 2.41 24.57 -51.23
N ARG A 1070 1.37 25.34 -50.87
CA ARG A 1070 0.50 26.00 -51.85
C ARG A 1070 1.31 26.89 -52.80
N PRO A 1071 1.10 26.80 -54.13
CA PRO A 1071 1.59 27.84 -55.04
C PRO A 1071 0.89 29.17 -54.74
N PRO A 1072 1.59 30.32 -54.88
CA PRO A 1072 1.02 31.62 -54.59
C PRO A 1072 -0.11 31.96 -55.56
N SER A 1073 -1.27 32.36 -55.02
CA SER A 1073 -2.39 32.85 -55.84
C SER A 1073 -2.03 34.16 -56.54
N PRO A 1074 -2.39 34.37 -57.81
CA PRO A 1074 -2.29 35.68 -58.44
C PRO A 1074 -3.20 36.69 -57.70
N ALA A 1075 -2.79 37.96 -57.70
CA ALA A 1075 -3.45 39.01 -56.93
C ALA A 1075 -4.73 39.52 -57.62
N ASP A 1076 -5.84 39.51 -56.88
CA ASP A 1076 -7.10 40.12 -57.31
C ASP A 1076 -7.04 41.66 -57.24
N LYS A 1077 -7.70 42.31 -58.22
CA LYS A 1077 -7.91 43.76 -58.23
C LYS A 1077 -9.11 44.14 -57.32
N PRO A 1078 -9.10 45.33 -56.69
CA PRO A 1078 -10.20 45.76 -55.82
C PRO A 1078 -11.25 46.60 -56.56
N GLU A 1079 -12.53 46.30 -56.34
CA GLU A 1079 -13.72 47.15 -56.61
C GLU A 1079 -14.96 46.40 -56.07
N ALA A 1080 -16.00 47.01 -55.49
CA ALA A 1080 -16.15 48.29 -54.79
C ALA A 1080 -17.35 48.19 -53.81
N ILE A 1081 -17.33 48.96 -52.72
CA ILE A 1081 -18.42 49.00 -51.73
C ILE A 1081 -19.41 50.10 -52.11
N SER A 1082 -20.70 49.78 -52.19
CA SER A 1082 -21.79 50.76 -52.22
C SER A 1082 -22.69 50.62 -51.00
N ALA A 1083 -22.83 51.70 -50.22
CA ALA A 1083 -23.64 51.74 -49.01
C ALA A 1083 -24.45 53.03 -48.92
N THR A 1084 -25.75 52.89 -48.69
CA THR A 1084 -26.73 53.93 -48.28
C THR A 1084 -27.82 53.19 -47.49
N GLN A 1085 -27.98 53.40 -46.18
CA GLN A 1085 -28.82 54.44 -45.54
C GLN A 1085 -30.31 54.36 -45.98
N SER A 1086 -31.34 54.48 -45.13
CA SER A 1086 -31.50 54.70 -43.67
C SER A 1086 -32.91 54.24 -43.22
N GLY A 1087 -33.26 53.97 -41.96
CA GLY A 1087 -32.54 54.12 -40.69
C GLY A 1087 -33.39 54.81 -39.61
N ARG A 1088 -33.86 54.07 -38.59
CA ARG A 1088 -34.49 54.55 -37.34
C ARG A 1088 -34.31 53.52 -36.23
#